data_AF-A0A7W1B5B1-F1
#
_entry.id   AF-A0A7W1B5B1-F1
#
_cell.length_a   1.000
_cell.length_b   1.000
_cell.length_c   1.000
_cell.angle_alpha   90.00
_cell.angle_beta   90.00
_cell.angle_gamma   90.00
#
_symmetry.space_group_name_H-M   'P 1'
#
loop_
_entity.id
_entity.type
_entity.pdbx_description
1 polymer ?
#
loop_
_entity_poly.entity_id
_entity_poly.type
_entity_poly.pdbx_seq_one_letter_code
_entity_poly.pdbx_strand_id
1 'polypeptide(L)'
;MRILRSWLFRLTITGLLATSACHMRAGNHVAGGVLGRVVIYRNGVAFYERNAVVADGRLTVQVPRDKVDDFLKSLTVVDRTTGKRLSVSIPRKQSDEADGSYLTMTLETPDRKRADVMVTYVTDAPAWKPSYRVVVGNNSKVMLEGWAVVDNTTTEDWKGVLVGVGASSALAFRYDLWSVRKIDRDLLASEEKFATAPPQGVSPYAETGPAEELASLDGNEIRKGADAAAFAKQPAATTTGSIRGVLLDKKTGEKLAGVTVMAASNDGTTTQTAITDEHGEYVLDLPPSTYRVTFFYDNVTLERAGVAVSVGKATPLYAKLDSTSGRGEVVVISGTAPTIDPTSTRTGVTIDKAYTRNVPVPGRTYQTTLGSAAGSQGESFSGSTSVESQYYVDGVNTTGTGYGTTSSPPRPPPPIKTGDDKLAATVAKIMKDRKDVVVEVHGTPGTEQAAAARGQAVKNKLVDDGVPANRIHVVPRIGPGESERVRVLAIAPNAKPPTTEAPPRANVSGSDAPVGESHFFAEHPMTVRAGSSAMVAMVHGETPGGIVYLYDPISDRGDQRFAFKAVRLDNPTNDTLEPGPVTVYGEGRFIGEGITEPVPPKASIVVPFALDKQIVIERSGSEEDRIAKLVTVQRGVVTAEMQHRRETTFKITSRLAAPTKVYLRHRLESGWSLVDAPSTFTKVGDSQLFEVVLAPGTTQTVAIVEARPMERTFDLSKPTVLGMMQLFIEQPNGSPELNAQLTALLVTHHEAADLVDKIETLREQLGEYRARSGELHAQIVTLKAVKSGGTLMVALRAKLGEISERVQKATLAIVDTQEQLMLARVKFQNQLAELHLEDATKTGRAERARRR
;
A
#
# COMPACT_ATOMS: atom_id res chain seq x y z
N MET A 1 73.22 51.02 -34.11
CA MET A 1 74.33 50.99 -33.14
C MET A 1 73.73 50.88 -31.75
N ARG A 2 73.71 49.69 -31.15
CA ARG A 2 74.65 49.20 -30.12
C ARG A 2 74.62 50.01 -28.79
N ILE A 3 74.17 49.29 -27.74
CA ILE A 3 74.82 49.15 -26.41
C ILE A 3 74.28 49.95 -25.20
N LEU A 4 73.66 49.15 -24.30
CA LEU A 4 73.75 49.04 -22.82
C LEU A 4 73.31 50.14 -21.83
N ARG A 5 72.62 49.60 -20.79
CA ARG A 5 72.58 49.94 -19.35
C ARG A 5 71.83 51.25 -18.99
N SER A 6 71.02 51.36 -17.92
CA SER A 6 70.61 50.50 -16.82
C SER A 6 69.65 51.30 -15.88
N TRP A 7 68.97 50.63 -14.94
CA TRP A 7 68.28 51.12 -13.71
C TRP A 7 66.76 51.42 -13.71
N LEU A 8 66.04 50.49 -13.08
CA LEU A 8 64.94 50.60 -12.09
C LEU A 8 63.75 51.56 -12.31
N PHE A 9 62.53 51.01 -12.37
CA PHE A 9 61.45 51.39 -11.43
C PHE A 9 60.37 50.29 -11.30
N ARG A 10 59.84 50.17 -10.08
CA ARG A 10 58.92 49.16 -9.54
C ARG A 10 57.53 49.18 -10.18
N LEU A 11 56.94 47.99 -10.41
CA LEU A 11 55.50 47.79 -10.26
C LEU A 11 55.25 46.49 -9.48
N THR A 12 54.67 46.63 -8.30
CA THR A 12 54.22 45.57 -7.40
C THR A 12 52.99 44.87 -7.98
N ILE A 13 53.11 43.58 -8.31
CA ILE A 13 51.97 42.67 -8.50
C ILE A 13 51.93 41.76 -7.27
N THR A 14 50.95 41.99 -6.42
CA THR A 14 50.62 41.17 -5.26
C THR A 14 50.13 39.81 -5.75
N GLY A 15 50.88 38.75 -5.45
CA GLY A 15 50.51 37.39 -5.76
C GLY A 15 49.33 36.93 -4.89
N LEU A 16 48.20 36.63 -5.53
CA LEU A 16 47.16 35.80 -4.96
C LEU A 16 47.40 34.38 -5.48
N LEU A 17 48.12 33.57 -4.71
CA LEU A 17 48.15 32.12 -4.92
C LEU A 17 46.74 31.59 -4.62
N ALA A 18 45.93 31.43 -5.67
CA ALA A 18 44.80 30.53 -5.62
C ALA A 18 45.34 29.10 -5.57
N THR A 19 45.49 28.56 -4.38
CA THR A 19 45.63 27.11 -4.20
C THR A 19 44.32 26.47 -4.62
N SER A 20 44.23 26.09 -5.90
CA SER A 20 43.29 25.05 -6.34
C SER A 20 43.66 23.76 -5.61
N ALA A 21 42.99 23.51 -4.49
CA ALA A 21 42.97 22.19 -3.86
C ALA A 21 42.17 21.25 -4.78
N CYS A 22 42.86 20.75 -5.81
CA CYS A 22 42.42 19.60 -6.57
C CYS A 22 42.35 18.44 -5.58
N HIS A 23 41.13 18.04 -5.19
CA HIS A 23 40.93 16.84 -4.39
C HIS A 23 41.36 15.63 -5.23
N MET A 24 42.62 15.22 -5.11
CA MET A 24 43.09 13.92 -5.58
C MET A 24 42.33 12.85 -4.78
N ARG A 25 41.31 12.24 -5.38
CA ARG A 25 40.56 11.15 -4.76
C ARG A 25 41.33 9.85 -4.92
N ALA A 26 41.45 9.12 -3.82
CA ALA A 26 42.33 7.99 -3.56
C ALA A 26 41.71 6.64 -4.00
N GLY A 27 42.52 5.72 -4.56
CA GLY A 27 42.11 4.37 -4.98
C GLY A 27 42.93 3.25 -4.32
N ASN A 28 42.37 2.03 -4.24
CA ASN A 28 43.06 0.87 -3.65
C ASN A 28 44.22 0.39 -4.54
N HIS A 29 45.42 0.26 -3.98
CA HIS A 29 46.60 -0.23 -4.68
C HIS A 29 47.10 -1.54 -4.06
N VAL A 30 47.22 -2.60 -4.86
CA VAL A 30 47.82 -3.89 -4.42
C VAL A 30 49.23 -3.98 -5.00
N ALA A 31 50.24 -4.14 -4.14
CA ALA A 31 51.63 -4.20 -4.57
C ALA A 31 51.84 -5.39 -5.54
N GLY A 32 52.31 -5.09 -6.76
CA GLY A 32 52.48 -6.09 -7.83
C GLY A 32 51.15 -6.66 -8.38
N GLY A 33 50.01 -6.12 -7.97
CA GLY A 33 48.69 -6.57 -8.38
C GLY A 33 48.24 -5.94 -9.70
N VAL A 34 48.07 -6.76 -10.74
CA VAL A 34 47.53 -6.34 -12.03
C VAL A 34 46.00 -6.39 -11.97
N LEU A 35 45.35 -5.26 -12.23
CA LEU A 35 43.90 -5.19 -12.34
C LEU A 35 43.43 -5.96 -13.57
N GLY A 36 42.53 -6.93 -13.38
CA GLY A 36 42.05 -7.81 -14.44
C GLY A 36 40.59 -7.54 -14.82
N ARG A 37 39.74 -7.29 -13.82
CA ARG A 37 38.30 -7.10 -14.03
C ARG A 37 37.73 -6.07 -13.05
N VAL A 38 36.82 -5.25 -13.57
CA VAL A 38 36.05 -4.26 -12.80
C VAL A 38 34.58 -4.41 -13.18
N VAL A 39 33.69 -4.54 -12.19
CA VAL A 39 32.24 -4.54 -12.41
C VAL A 39 31.62 -3.44 -11.56
N ILE A 40 30.94 -2.48 -12.20
CA ILE A 40 30.34 -1.33 -11.52
C ILE A 40 28.84 -1.55 -11.36
N TYR A 41 28.33 -1.34 -10.16
CA TYR A 41 26.92 -1.54 -9.84
C TYR A 41 26.17 -0.21 -9.68
N ARG A 42 24.88 -0.22 -10.03
CA ARG A 42 23.97 0.94 -9.90
C ARG A 42 23.76 1.42 -8.46
N ASN A 43 23.94 0.54 -7.47
CA ASN A 43 23.86 0.87 -6.05
C ASN A 43 25.12 1.59 -5.51
N GLY A 44 26.07 1.97 -6.37
CA GLY A 44 27.21 2.80 -6.02
C GLY A 44 28.41 2.05 -5.45
N VAL A 45 28.54 0.76 -5.76
CA VAL A 45 29.74 -0.02 -5.47
C VAL A 45 30.33 -0.62 -6.75
N ALA A 46 31.63 -0.93 -6.72
CA ALA A 46 32.29 -1.67 -7.78
C ALA A 46 33.07 -2.86 -7.20
N PHE A 47 32.98 -3.98 -7.89
CA PHE A 47 33.79 -5.17 -7.68
C PHE A 47 35.08 -5.06 -8.48
N TYR A 48 36.20 -5.32 -7.82
CA TYR A 48 37.54 -5.32 -8.41
C TYR A 48 38.16 -6.70 -8.26
N GLU A 49 38.81 -7.17 -9.32
CA GLU A 49 39.61 -8.38 -9.33
C GLU A 49 41.03 -8.06 -9.78
N ARG A 50 42.00 -8.43 -8.95
CA ARG A 50 43.42 -8.26 -9.22
C ARG A 50 44.16 -9.57 -9.13
N ASN A 51 45.10 -9.77 -10.04
CA ASN A 51 46.06 -10.86 -9.99
C ASN A 51 47.34 -10.34 -9.33
N ALA A 52 47.76 -10.96 -8.24
CA ALA A 52 48.98 -10.59 -7.53
C ALA A 52 49.81 -11.83 -7.20
N VAL A 53 51.08 -11.62 -6.85
CA VAL A 53 51.97 -12.69 -6.38
C VAL A 53 52.30 -12.41 -4.92
N VAL A 54 52.02 -13.38 -4.06
CA VAL A 54 52.51 -13.36 -2.68
C VAL A 54 54.01 -13.69 -2.70
N ALA A 55 54.82 -12.85 -2.06
CA ALA A 55 56.25 -13.07 -1.88
C ALA A 55 56.58 -13.12 -0.39
N ASP A 56 57.42 -14.09 0.01
CA ASP A 56 57.79 -14.33 1.41
C ASP A 56 56.60 -14.45 2.38
N GLY A 57 55.49 -15.01 1.88
CA GLY A 57 54.25 -15.19 2.63
C GLY A 57 53.51 -13.89 2.93
N ARG A 58 53.82 -12.80 2.21
CA ARG A 58 53.24 -11.47 2.41
C ARG A 58 52.76 -10.85 1.10
N LEU A 59 51.68 -10.10 1.18
CA LEU A 59 51.16 -9.23 0.12
C LEU A 59 50.78 -7.88 0.71
N THR A 60 51.37 -6.80 0.21
CA THR A 60 51.06 -5.44 0.68
C THR A 60 49.92 -4.83 -0.14
N VAL A 61 48.93 -4.28 0.56
CA VAL A 61 47.79 -3.56 -0.03
C VAL A 61 47.67 -2.19 0.63
N GLN A 62 47.50 -1.15 -0.17
CA GLN A 62 47.22 0.21 0.28
C GLN A 62 45.76 0.52 -0.01
N VAL A 63 45.01 0.89 1.03
CA VAL A 63 43.57 1.16 0.96
C VAL A 63 43.32 2.57 1.54
N PRO A 64 42.59 3.46 0.86
CA PRO A 64 42.19 4.74 1.42
C PRO A 64 41.41 4.53 2.73
N ARG A 65 41.67 5.34 3.75
CA ARG A 65 41.10 5.10 5.10
C ARG A 65 39.57 5.06 5.12
N ASP A 66 38.94 5.90 4.32
CA ASP A 66 37.49 5.97 4.17
C ASP A 66 36.88 4.75 3.46
N LYS A 67 37.69 3.91 2.82
CA LYS A 67 37.28 2.69 2.10
C LYS A 67 37.69 1.40 2.78
N VAL A 68 38.38 1.48 3.93
CA VAL A 68 38.89 0.30 4.65
C VAL A 68 37.75 -0.63 5.06
N ASP A 69 36.63 -0.09 5.56
CA ASP A 69 35.50 -0.90 5.98
C ASP A 69 34.88 -1.70 4.81
N ASP A 70 34.64 -1.04 3.67
CA ASP A 70 34.08 -1.67 2.47
C ASP A 70 35.03 -2.73 1.89
N PHE A 71 36.33 -2.41 1.87
CA PHE A 71 37.38 -3.33 1.47
C PHE A 71 37.44 -4.57 2.36
N LEU A 72 37.45 -4.40 3.69
CA LEU A 72 37.52 -5.50 4.65
C LEU A 72 36.28 -6.40 4.64
N LYS A 73 35.11 -5.81 4.43
CA LYS A 73 33.84 -6.54 4.38
C LYS A 73 33.80 -7.58 3.25
N SER A 74 34.54 -7.35 2.18
CA SER A 74 34.41 -8.07 0.90
C SER A 74 35.71 -8.72 0.41
N LEU A 75 36.84 -8.43 1.07
CA LEU A 75 38.15 -8.95 0.68
C LEU A 75 38.16 -10.48 0.65
N THR A 76 38.55 -11.03 -0.48
CA THR A 76 38.93 -12.44 -0.60
C THR A 76 40.28 -12.57 -1.30
N VAL A 77 41.06 -13.55 -0.86
CA VAL A 77 42.34 -13.93 -1.47
C VAL A 77 42.27 -15.42 -1.79
N VAL A 78 42.39 -15.76 -3.07
CA VAL A 78 42.29 -17.14 -3.56
C VAL A 78 43.58 -17.51 -4.28
N ASP A 79 44.18 -18.64 -3.90
CA ASP A 79 45.29 -19.23 -4.66
C ASP A 79 44.76 -19.72 -6.02
N ARG A 80 45.30 -19.17 -7.11
CA ARG A 80 44.82 -19.45 -8.47
C ARG A 80 45.15 -20.85 -8.96
N THR A 81 46.19 -21.47 -8.42
CA THR A 81 46.60 -22.83 -8.79
C THR A 81 45.70 -23.87 -8.10
N THR A 82 45.35 -23.64 -6.84
CA THR A 82 44.60 -24.61 -6.03
C THR A 82 43.11 -24.29 -5.89
N GLY A 83 42.69 -23.06 -6.19
CA GLY A 83 41.34 -22.56 -5.99
C GLY A 83 40.95 -22.35 -4.52
N LYS A 84 41.87 -22.56 -3.57
CA LYS A 84 41.61 -22.46 -2.13
C LYS A 84 41.71 -21.00 -1.66
N ARG A 85 40.80 -20.62 -0.76
CA ARG A 85 40.86 -19.33 -0.05
C ARG A 85 42.03 -19.35 0.94
N LEU A 86 42.84 -18.29 0.94
CA LEU A 86 43.95 -18.13 1.87
C LEU A 86 43.49 -17.34 3.10
N SER A 87 43.95 -17.76 4.28
CA SER A 87 43.79 -16.98 5.52
C SER A 87 44.65 -15.73 5.44
N VAL A 88 44.11 -14.60 5.89
CA VAL A 88 44.75 -13.29 5.81
C VAL A 88 44.83 -12.67 7.20
N SER A 89 46.04 -12.39 7.68
CA SER A 89 46.24 -11.54 8.87
C SER A 89 46.37 -10.07 8.45
N ILE A 90 45.88 -9.14 9.27
CA ILE A 90 45.97 -7.70 9.03
C ILE A 90 46.63 -7.05 10.25
N PRO A 91 47.87 -6.54 10.15
CA PRO A 91 48.52 -5.87 11.25
C PRO A 91 47.85 -4.52 11.55
N ARG A 92 47.48 -4.29 12.82
CA ARG A 92 46.87 -3.02 13.29
C ARG A 92 47.88 -1.93 13.67
N LYS A 93 49.17 -2.14 13.40
CA LYS A 93 50.20 -1.12 13.68
C LYS A 93 50.06 0.02 12.68
N GLN A 94 49.58 1.16 13.17
CA GLN A 94 49.62 2.43 12.46
C GLN A 94 51.10 2.83 12.35
N SER A 95 51.66 2.84 11.14
CA SER A 95 52.94 3.51 10.92
C SER A 95 52.69 5.01 11.06
N ASP A 96 53.32 5.64 12.04
CA ASP A 96 53.27 7.09 12.26
C ASP A 96 53.95 7.89 11.12
N GLU A 97 54.45 7.21 10.09
CA GLU A 97 55.06 7.79 8.90
C GLU A 97 54.28 7.39 7.65
N ALA A 98 53.39 8.30 7.22
CA ALA A 98 53.02 8.61 5.83
C ALA A 98 51.64 9.29 5.83
N ASP A 99 51.53 10.36 5.03
CA ASP A 99 50.31 11.11 4.68
C ASP A 99 49.00 10.37 5.01
N GLY A 100 48.26 10.87 6.01
CA GLY A 100 47.20 10.16 6.74
C GLY A 100 45.99 9.66 5.94
N SER A 101 46.04 9.73 4.62
CA SER A 101 45.00 9.41 3.65
C SER A 101 44.86 7.90 3.36
N TYR A 102 45.94 7.11 3.52
CA TYR A 102 45.94 5.66 3.20
C TYR A 102 46.34 4.79 4.40
N LEU A 103 45.81 3.57 4.43
CA LEU A 103 46.22 2.48 5.31
C LEU A 103 47.00 1.45 4.50
N THR A 104 48.25 1.20 4.90
CA THR A 104 49.05 0.08 4.36
C THR A 104 48.78 -1.18 5.17
N MET A 105 48.21 -2.19 4.53
CA MET A 105 47.88 -3.50 5.08
C MET A 105 48.85 -4.54 4.53
N THR A 106 49.40 -5.38 5.40
CA THR A 106 50.18 -6.56 4.99
C THR A 106 49.32 -7.78 5.20
N LEU A 107 48.89 -8.42 4.12
CA LEU A 107 48.17 -9.68 4.13
C LEU A 107 49.20 -10.81 4.25
N GLU A 108 49.24 -11.52 5.37
CA GLU A 108 50.13 -12.67 5.53
C GLU A 108 49.40 -13.96 5.18
N THR A 109 50.04 -14.83 4.40
CA THR A 109 49.52 -16.14 4.02
C THR A 109 50.36 -17.23 4.71
N PRO A 110 50.00 -17.65 5.93
CA PRO A 110 50.85 -18.50 6.77
C PRO A 110 51.17 -19.85 6.13
N ASP A 111 50.31 -20.34 5.24
CA ASP A 111 50.41 -21.67 4.66
C ASP A 111 51.29 -21.74 3.39
N ARG A 112 51.69 -20.59 2.80
CA ARG A 112 52.54 -20.55 1.59
C ARG A 112 53.45 -19.33 1.53
N LYS A 113 54.75 -19.55 1.29
CA LYS A 113 55.74 -18.48 1.09
C LYS A 113 55.65 -17.80 -0.28
N ARG A 114 55.15 -18.49 -1.30
CA ARG A 114 54.94 -17.93 -2.64
C ARG A 114 53.69 -18.54 -3.26
N ALA A 115 52.80 -17.70 -3.78
CA ALA A 115 51.55 -18.12 -4.42
C ALA A 115 51.05 -17.07 -5.42
N ASP A 116 50.54 -17.51 -6.56
CA ASP A 116 49.78 -16.66 -7.47
C ASP A 116 48.35 -16.54 -6.92
N VAL A 117 47.95 -15.33 -6.57
CA VAL A 117 46.68 -15.08 -5.90
C VAL A 117 45.77 -14.18 -6.72
N MET A 118 44.48 -14.47 -6.65
CA MET A 118 43.41 -13.61 -7.09
C MET A 118 42.86 -12.89 -5.87
N VAL A 119 42.99 -11.57 -5.85
CA VAL A 119 42.44 -10.70 -4.81
C VAL A 119 41.17 -10.09 -5.36
N THR A 120 40.05 -10.28 -4.67
CA THR A 120 38.80 -9.60 -5.01
C THR A 120 38.27 -8.81 -3.84
N TYR A 121 37.67 -7.66 -4.13
CA TYR A 121 37.08 -6.78 -3.13
C TYR A 121 36.03 -5.87 -3.78
N VAL A 122 35.18 -5.29 -2.96
CA VAL A 122 34.16 -4.31 -3.33
C VAL A 122 34.48 -3.00 -2.59
N THR A 123 34.45 -1.89 -3.30
CA THR A 123 34.51 -0.54 -2.72
C THR A 123 33.45 0.32 -3.38
N ASP A 124 33.10 1.43 -2.77
CA ASP A 124 32.28 2.45 -3.41
C ASP A 124 32.81 2.85 -4.82
N ALA A 125 31.89 3.20 -5.70
CA ALA A 125 32.18 3.72 -7.03
C ALA A 125 30.97 4.53 -7.51
N PRO A 126 31.16 5.49 -8.43
CA PRO A 126 30.03 6.16 -9.06
C PRO A 126 29.13 5.13 -9.76
N ALA A 127 27.82 5.29 -9.63
CA ALA A 127 26.88 4.52 -10.40
C ALA A 127 27.07 4.79 -11.90
N TRP A 128 27.03 3.71 -12.70
CA TRP A 128 27.07 3.82 -14.15
C TRP A 128 25.75 4.39 -14.70
N LYS A 129 25.82 5.04 -15.87
CA LYS A 129 24.69 5.76 -16.47
C LYS A 129 24.29 5.09 -17.80
N PRO A 130 23.09 4.51 -17.93
CA PRO A 130 22.61 3.96 -19.21
C PRO A 130 22.29 5.09 -20.20
N SER A 131 22.53 4.84 -21.48
CA SER A 131 22.09 5.69 -22.59
C SER A 131 21.77 4.82 -23.80
N TYR A 132 20.65 5.12 -24.46
CA TYR A 132 20.20 4.35 -25.62
C TYR A 132 19.99 5.24 -26.83
N ARG A 133 20.17 4.63 -28.00
CA ARG A 133 19.84 5.19 -29.28
C ARG A 133 18.99 4.19 -30.06
N VAL A 134 17.93 4.70 -30.66
CA VAL A 134 17.06 3.93 -31.54
C VAL A 134 17.02 4.59 -32.90
N VAL A 135 17.37 3.85 -33.94
CA VAL A 135 17.21 4.27 -35.33
C VAL A 135 16.08 3.48 -35.95
N VAL A 136 15.02 4.18 -36.35
CA VAL A 136 13.86 3.57 -36.99
C VAL A 136 14.25 3.17 -38.41
N GLY A 137 14.19 1.87 -38.69
CA GLY A 137 14.46 1.29 -40.00
C GLY A 137 13.19 1.06 -40.82
N ASN A 138 13.37 0.52 -42.02
CA ASN A 138 12.28 0.02 -42.86
C ASN A 138 11.95 -1.43 -42.44
N ASN A 139 10.70 -1.87 -42.58
CA ASN A 139 10.23 -3.24 -42.33
C ASN A 139 10.02 -3.67 -40.86
N SER A 140 9.44 -2.81 -40.02
CA SER A 140 9.06 -3.18 -38.63
C SER A 140 10.22 -3.69 -37.77
N LYS A 141 11.41 -3.13 -38.03
CA LYS A 141 12.61 -3.31 -37.21
C LYS A 141 13.20 -1.95 -36.86
N VAL A 142 13.88 -1.91 -35.73
CA VAL A 142 14.67 -0.76 -35.30
C VAL A 142 16.08 -1.21 -34.95
N MET A 143 17.07 -0.37 -35.23
CA MET A 143 18.43 -0.56 -34.70
C MET A 143 18.44 -0.02 -33.28
N LEU A 144 18.78 -0.86 -32.31
CA LEU A 144 18.96 -0.49 -30.91
C LEU A 144 20.45 -0.50 -30.58
N GLU A 145 20.94 0.63 -30.09
CA GLU A 145 22.27 0.76 -29.52
C GLU A 145 22.14 1.22 -28.07
N GLY A 146 22.89 0.62 -27.15
CA GLY A 146 22.87 0.95 -25.74
C GLY A 146 24.25 0.89 -25.14
N TRP A 147 24.57 1.89 -24.32
CA TRP A 147 25.85 2.00 -23.64
C TRP A 147 25.65 2.27 -22.16
N ALA A 148 26.57 1.73 -21.36
CA ALA A 148 26.77 2.14 -19.99
C ALA A 148 27.98 3.07 -19.91
N VAL A 149 27.75 4.31 -19.49
CA VAL A 149 28.83 5.25 -19.20
C VAL A 149 29.36 4.95 -17.81
N VAL A 150 30.63 4.57 -17.78
CA VAL A 150 31.39 4.16 -16.59
C VAL A 150 32.47 5.20 -16.31
N ASP A 151 32.53 5.69 -15.08
CA ASP A 151 33.52 6.68 -14.64
C ASP A 151 34.66 5.98 -13.88
N ASN A 152 35.90 6.05 -14.40
CA ASN A 152 37.08 5.60 -13.65
C ASN A 152 37.50 6.69 -12.66
N THR A 153 37.01 6.60 -11.42
CA THR A 153 37.39 7.50 -10.33
C THR A 153 38.58 7.03 -9.50
N THR A 154 39.26 5.95 -9.90
CA THR A 154 40.47 5.51 -9.20
C THR A 154 41.67 6.38 -9.61
N THR A 155 42.75 6.28 -8.85
CA THR A 155 44.02 6.98 -9.12
C THR A 155 44.88 6.28 -10.19
N GLU A 156 44.45 5.12 -10.70
CA GLU A 156 45.23 4.33 -11.65
C GLU A 156 44.51 4.17 -13.00
N ASP A 157 45.31 4.05 -14.06
CA ASP A 157 44.79 3.67 -15.36
C ASP A 157 44.38 2.20 -15.33
N TRP A 158 43.16 1.90 -15.76
CA TRP A 158 42.76 0.54 -16.09
C TRP A 158 43.43 0.19 -17.40
N LYS A 159 44.37 -0.76 -17.43
CA LYS A 159 45.10 -1.15 -18.64
C LYS A 159 44.77 -2.59 -19.00
N GLY A 160 44.03 -2.78 -20.10
CA GLY A 160 43.60 -4.11 -20.54
C GLY A 160 42.67 -4.79 -19.53
N VAL A 161 41.76 -4.03 -18.93
CA VAL A 161 40.83 -4.50 -17.90
C VAL A 161 39.50 -4.88 -18.54
N LEU A 162 38.94 -6.02 -18.15
CA LEU A 162 37.57 -6.38 -18.51
C LEU A 162 36.60 -5.55 -17.67
N VAL A 163 35.92 -4.58 -18.28
CA VAL A 163 34.96 -3.71 -17.59
C VAL A 163 33.55 -4.24 -17.82
N GLY A 164 32.78 -4.35 -16.74
CA GLY A 164 31.36 -4.69 -16.79
C GLY A 164 30.52 -3.78 -15.92
N VAL A 165 29.21 -3.86 -16.13
CA VAL A 165 28.21 -3.13 -15.36
C VAL A 165 27.10 -4.05 -14.88
N GLY A 166 26.61 -3.77 -13.67
CA GLY A 166 25.63 -4.56 -12.96
C GLY A 166 24.46 -3.72 -12.48
N ALA A 167 23.23 -4.23 -12.58
CA ALA A 167 22.09 -3.72 -11.83
C ALA A 167 21.83 -4.64 -10.64
N SER A 168 22.61 -4.47 -9.57
CA SER A 168 22.35 -5.22 -8.34
C SER A 168 21.39 -4.43 -7.45
N SER A 169 20.31 -5.09 -7.02
CA SER A 169 19.42 -4.68 -5.95
C SER A 169 20.00 -4.98 -4.56
N ALA A 170 21.25 -5.46 -4.47
CA ALA A 170 21.90 -5.76 -3.21
C ALA A 170 22.02 -4.50 -2.33
N LEU A 171 21.60 -4.63 -1.07
CA LEU A 171 21.75 -3.60 -0.06
C LEU A 171 23.24 -3.33 0.20
N ALA A 172 23.71 -2.14 -0.14
CA ALA A 172 24.99 -1.62 0.32
C ALA A 172 24.76 -0.83 1.62
N PHE A 173 25.49 -1.15 2.68
CA PHE A 173 25.42 -0.46 3.97
C PHE A 173 26.84 -0.27 4.50
N ARG A 174 27.08 0.90 5.10
CA ARG A 174 28.32 1.22 5.80
C ARG A 174 28.29 0.56 7.17
N TYR A 175 29.37 -0.11 7.54
CA TYR A 175 29.54 -0.72 8.85
C TYR A 175 30.98 -0.56 9.29
N ASP A 176 31.20 0.04 10.45
CA ASP A 176 32.53 0.23 11.02
C ASP A 176 33.10 -1.12 11.48
N LEU A 177 34.00 -1.67 10.67
CA LEU A 177 34.76 -2.91 10.89
C LEU A 177 36.17 -2.62 11.39
N TRP A 178 36.68 -1.40 11.18
CA TRP A 178 38.02 -1.02 11.55
C TRP A 178 38.14 -0.65 13.04
N SER A 179 37.14 0.05 13.62
CA SER A 179 37.25 0.51 14.99
C SER A 179 37.20 -0.64 16.00
N VAL A 180 38.04 -0.53 17.04
CA VAL A 180 38.02 -1.48 18.15
C VAL A 180 36.80 -1.18 19.03
N ARG A 181 35.76 -2.00 18.91
CA ARG A 181 34.64 -1.95 19.86
C ARG A 181 35.07 -2.51 21.19
N LYS A 182 35.23 -1.63 22.18
CA LYS A 182 35.35 -2.03 23.58
C LYS A 182 33.95 -2.11 24.17
N ILE A 183 33.63 -3.22 24.80
CA ILE A 183 32.47 -3.34 25.67
C ILE A 183 32.98 -2.97 27.05
N ASP A 184 32.40 -1.96 27.69
CA ASP A 184 32.71 -1.67 29.08
C ASP A 184 32.33 -2.89 29.93
N ARG A 185 33.31 -3.33 30.73
CA ARG A 185 33.13 -4.42 31.68
C ARG A 185 33.23 -3.81 33.07
N ASP A 186 32.25 -4.09 33.91
CA ASP A 186 32.35 -3.76 35.32
C ASP A 186 33.57 -4.46 35.93
N LEU A 187 34.35 -3.67 36.67
CA LEU A 187 35.47 -4.15 37.48
C LEU A 187 34.89 -4.86 38.71
N LEU A 188 34.92 -6.19 38.71
CA LEU A 188 34.66 -6.98 39.92
C LEU A 188 35.82 -6.80 40.89
N ALA A 189 35.55 -6.16 42.03
CA ALA A 189 36.48 -6.09 43.15
C ALA A 189 36.69 -7.51 43.73
N SER A 190 37.94 -7.79 44.09
CA SER A 190 38.46 -9.09 44.50
C SER A 190 37.80 -9.61 45.77
N GLU A 191 36.99 -10.66 45.63
CA GLU A 191 36.94 -11.85 46.50
C GLU A 191 35.89 -12.83 45.95
N GLU A 192 36.28 -13.69 45.00
CA GLU A 192 35.69 -15.03 44.87
C GLU A 192 36.55 -15.93 43.96
N LYS A 193 36.61 -17.21 44.34
CA LYS A 193 37.68 -18.17 44.04
C LYS A 193 37.87 -18.48 42.55
N PHE A 194 39.16 -18.59 42.20
CA PHE A 194 39.66 -19.07 40.91
C PHE A 194 39.34 -20.55 40.65
N ALA A 195 38.80 -20.78 39.44
CA ALA A 195 38.92 -21.95 38.58
C ALA A 195 38.29 -23.30 39.01
N THR A 196 37.47 -23.85 38.10
CA THR A 196 37.31 -25.29 37.91
C THR A 196 37.54 -25.56 36.42
N ALA A 197 38.38 -26.56 36.11
CA ALA A 197 38.82 -26.91 34.77
C ALA A 197 37.67 -27.34 33.83
N PRO A 198 37.80 -27.17 32.50
CA PRO A 198 36.80 -27.65 31.55
C PRO A 198 36.82 -29.19 31.48
N PRO A 199 35.70 -29.90 31.73
CA PRO A 199 35.58 -31.29 31.34
C PRO A 199 35.55 -31.42 29.81
N GLN A 200 36.16 -32.51 29.36
CA GLN A 200 36.43 -32.83 27.97
C GLN A 200 35.15 -33.07 27.15
N GLY A 201 35.29 -32.88 25.83
CA GLY A 201 34.21 -32.96 24.87
C GLY A 201 33.46 -34.29 24.87
N VAL A 202 32.14 -34.17 24.79
CA VAL A 202 31.23 -35.17 24.26
C VAL A 202 30.22 -34.46 23.34
N SER A 203 29.95 -35.12 22.21
CA SER A 203 29.07 -34.81 21.07
C SER A 203 27.97 -33.74 21.27
N PRO A 204 27.78 -32.78 20.34
CA PRO A 204 26.64 -31.85 20.38
C PRO A 204 25.31 -32.46 19.88
N TYR A 205 25.23 -33.78 19.72
CA TYR A 205 24.01 -34.50 19.36
C TYR A 205 23.70 -35.59 20.37
N ALA A 206 23.09 -35.20 21.49
CA ALA A 206 22.17 -35.99 22.31
C ALA A 206 21.62 -35.08 23.44
N GLU A 207 20.30 -34.95 23.50
CA GLU A 207 19.53 -34.34 24.61
C GLU A 207 19.61 -32.82 24.78
N THR A 208 18.71 -32.12 24.09
CA THR A 208 18.19 -30.81 24.55
C THR A 208 17.74 -30.92 26.00
N GLY A 209 18.38 -30.17 26.89
CA GLY A 209 17.91 -29.96 28.26
C GLY A 209 16.47 -29.43 28.29
N PRO A 210 15.72 -29.68 29.39
CA PRO A 210 14.27 -29.68 29.36
C PRO A 210 13.75 -28.24 29.28
N ALA A 211 13.04 -27.90 28.20
CA ALA A 211 12.04 -26.84 28.30
C ALA A 211 11.00 -27.30 29.33
N GLU A 212 10.86 -26.56 30.43
CA GLU A 212 9.91 -26.90 31.48
C GLU A 212 8.50 -26.69 30.94
N GLU A 213 7.74 -27.78 30.77
CA GLU A 213 6.34 -27.70 30.39
C GLU A 213 5.52 -27.17 31.56
N LEU A 214 4.94 -25.99 31.37
CA LEU A 214 4.17 -25.30 32.40
C LEU A 214 2.68 -25.61 32.33
N ALA A 215 2.17 -25.90 31.13
CA ALA A 215 0.80 -26.35 30.91
C ALA A 215 0.65 -27.08 29.58
N SER A 216 -0.26 -28.06 29.55
CA SER A 216 -0.81 -28.66 28.34
C SER A 216 -2.32 -28.47 28.32
N LEU A 217 -2.84 -28.00 27.19
CA LEU A 217 -4.25 -27.73 26.94
C LEU A 217 -4.73 -28.57 25.76
N ASP A 218 -5.79 -29.34 25.97
CA ASP A 218 -6.41 -30.10 24.90
C ASP A 218 -7.33 -29.21 24.05
N GLY A 219 -7.67 -29.63 22.82
CA GLY A 219 -8.53 -28.87 21.90
C GLY A 219 -9.93 -28.50 22.42
N ASN A 220 -10.38 -29.08 23.55
CA ASN A 220 -11.63 -28.74 24.24
C ASN A 220 -11.44 -27.79 25.44
N GLU A 221 -10.21 -27.56 25.87
CA GLU A 221 -9.84 -26.61 26.92
C GLU A 221 -9.46 -25.23 26.36
N ILE A 222 -9.48 -25.10 25.02
CA ILE A 222 -9.09 -23.90 24.28
C ILE A 222 -10.33 -23.34 23.59
N ARG A 223 -10.50 -22.01 23.62
CA ARG A 223 -11.61 -21.32 22.96
C ARG A 223 -11.59 -21.64 21.45
N LYS A 224 -12.65 -22.28 20.94
CA LYS A 224 -12.77 -22.61 19.51
C LYS A 224 -13.11 -21.36 18.71
N GLY A 225 -12.41 -21.16 17.59
CA GLY A 225 -12.43 -19.91 16.82
C GLY A 225 -13.77 -19.46 16.22
N ALA A 226 -14.86 -20.22 16.35
CA ALA A 226 -16.19 -19.78 15.90
C ALA A 226 -16.69 -18.56 16.69
N ASP A 227 -16.29 -18.42 17.97
CA ASP A 227 -16.65 -17.25 18.80
C ASP A 227 -15.64 -16.09 18.69
N ALA A 228 -14.47 -16.31 18.07
CA ALA A 228 -13.46 -15.28 17.81
C ALA A 228 -13.53 -14.72 16.37
N ALA A 229 -14.07 -15.49 15.42
CA ALA A 229 -14.19 -15.09 14.02
C ALA A 229 -15.22 -13.96 13.77
N ALA A 230 -16.12 -13.70 14.72
CA ALA A 230 -17.04 -12.56 14.68
C ALA A 230 -16.35 -11.19 14.89
N PHE A 231 -15.09 -11.16 15.35
CA PHE A 231 -14.36 -9.92 15.65
C PHE A 231 -13.24 -9.58 14.65
N ALA A 232 -12.99 -10.42 13.64
CA ALA A 232 -11.83 -10.27 12.75
C ALA A 232 -12.16 -9.95 11.28
N LYS A 233 -13.43 -9.71 10.94
CA LYS A 233 -13.82 -9.28 9.58
C LYS A 233 -14.71 -8.06 9.61
N GLN A 234 -14.09 -6.89 9.72
CA GLN A 234 -14.63 -5.65 9.20
C GLN A 234 -13.45 -4.78 8.72
N PRO A 235 -13.55 -4.10 7.56
CA PRO A 235 -12.49 -3.22 7.09
C PRO A 235 -12.19 -2.18 8.18
N ALA A 236 -10.91 -1.97 8.47
CA ALA A 236 -10.46 -0.95 9.41
C ALA A 236 -10.97 0.42 8.94
N ALA A 237 -12.05 0.90 9.57
CA ALA A 237 -12.39 2.31 9.53
C ALA A 237 -11.26 3.07 10.24
N THR A 238 -10.82 4.17 9.64
CA THR A 238 -9.68 4.96 10.08
C THR A 238 -9.89 5.48 11.51
N THR A 239 -9.31 4.79 12.51
CA THR A 239 -9.30 5.24 13.91
C THR A 239 -8.13 6.19 14.22
N THR A 240 -7.34 6.56 13.20
CA THR A 240 -6.23 7.50 13.28
C THR A 240 -6.69 8.93 12.97
N GLY A 241 -6.03 9.92 13.58
CA GLY A 241 -6.01 11.30 13.08
C GLY A 241 -4.82 11.50 12.16
N SER A 242 -4.60 12.73 11.67
CA SER A 242 -3.38 13.05 10.93
C SER A 242 -2.78 14.38 11.36
N ILE A 243 -1.48 14.56 11.18
CA ILE A 243 -0.82 15.88 11.21
C ILE A 243 -0.46 16.21 9.76
N ARG A 244 -0.84 17.40 9.29
CA ARG A 244 -0.55 17.85 7.92
C ARG A 244 0.04 19.24 7.93
N GLY A 245 0.92 19.56 7.00
CA GLY A 245 1.48 20.90 6.92
C GLY A 245 2.33 21.13 5.68
N VAL A 246 2.67 22.40 5.49
CA VAL A 246 3.62 22.89 4.49
C VAL A 246 4.81 23.49 5.24
N LEU A 247 6.02 23.15 4.82
CA LEU A 247 7.26 23.72 5.34
C LEU A 247 7.84 24.74 4.37
N LEU A 248 8.20 25.90 4.91
CA LEU A 248 8.75 27.02 4.14
C LEU A 248 10.13 27.41 4.66
N ASP A 249 10.96 27.97 3.79
CA ASP A 249 12.19 28.63 4.19
C ASP A 249 11.87 29.94 4.91
N LYS A 250 12.53 30.19 6.05
CA LYS A 250 12.28 31.36 6.89
C LYS A 250 12.71 32.67 6.20
N LYS A 251 13.72 32.64 5.34
CA LYS A 251 14.30 33.81 4.66
C LYS A 251 13.69 34.02 3.28
N THR A 252 13.61 32.97 2.47
CA THR A 252 13.12 33.09 1.09
C THR A 252 11.60 32.94 0.99
N GLY A 253 10.97 32.27 1.97
CA GLY A 253 9.56 31.92 1.92
C GLY A 253 9.23 30.79 0.94
N GLU A 254 10.25 30.19 0.30
CA GLU A 254 10.09 29.08 -0.64
C GLU A 254 9.72 27.78 0.08
N LYS A 255 9.01 26.88 -0.62
CA LYS A 255 8.61 25.57 -0.11
C LYS A 255 9.83 24.65 0.04
N LEU A 256 9.96 23.97 1.18
CA LEU A 256 11.09 23.10 1.51
C LEU A 256 10.76 21.62 1.31
N ALA A 257 11.29 21.04 0.24
CA ALA A 257 11.23 19.60 -0.03
C ALA A 257 12.35 18.82 0.69
N GLY A 258 12.12 17.55 1.00
CA GLY A 258 13.14 16.67 1.59
C GLY A 258 13.40 16.86 3.09
N VAL A 259 12.54 17.61 3.80
CA VAL A 259 12.61 17.77 5.26
C VAL A 259 12.07 16.49 5.91
N THR A 260 12.83 15.88 6.82
CA THR A 260 12.34 14.73 7.60
C THR A 260 11.50 15.24 8.77
N VAL A 261 10.25 14.81 8.86
CA VAL A 261 9.30 15.13 9.93
C VAL A 261 9.07 13.89 10.78
N MET A 262 9.38 13.96 12.07
CA MET A 262 9.20 12.86 13.02
C MET A 262 8.22 13.26 14.11
N ALA A 263 7.16 12.48 14.33
CA ALA A 263 6.26 12.63 15.46
C ALA A 263 6.48 11.50 16.46
N ALA A 264 6.72 11.85 17.73
CA ALA A 264 6.82 10.91 18.84
C ALA A 264 5.75 11.22 19.89
N SER A 265 5.00 10.22 20.33
CA SER A 265 4.04 10.37 21.43
C SER A 265 4.79 10.70 22.73
N ASN A 266 4.15 11.43 23.64
CA ASN A 266 4.80 11.87 24.88
C ASN A 266 5.28 10.71 25.79
N ASP A 267 4.73 9.52 25.64
CA ASP A 267 5.12 8.27 26.33
C ASP A 267 6.17 7.45 25.54
N GLY A 268 6.57 7.90 24.34
CA GLY A 268 7.57 7.24 23.49
C GLY A 268 7.11 5.93 22.84
N THR A 269 5.85 5.53 23.01
CA THR A 269 5.32 4.26 22.52
C THR A 269 5.01 4.27 21.03
N THR A 270 4.72 5.45 20.48
CA THR A 270 4.35 5.64 19.07
C THR A 270 5.29 6.65 18.42
N THR A 271 6.01 6.22 17.38
CA THR A 271 6.81 7.10 16.53
C THR A 271 6.41 6.91 15.07
N GLN A 272 6.31 8.01 14.33
CA GLN A 272 6.15 7.98 12.87
C GLN A 272 7.01 9.05 12.22
N THR A 273 7.37 8.81 10.97
CA THR A 273 8.19 9.71 10.16
C THR A 273 7.57 9.90 8.78
N ALA A 274 7.72 11.10 8.24
CA ALA A 274 7.35 11.48 6.88
C ALA A 274 8.43 12.41 6.32
N ILE A 275 8.51 12.55 5.00
CA ILE A 275 9.41 13.48 4.33
C ILE A 275 8.55 14.46 3.54
N THR A 276 8.91 15.74 3.52
CA THR A 276 8.19 16.72 2.70
C THR A 276 8.41 16.48 1.20
N ASP A 277 7.34 16.59 0.42
CA ASP A 277 7.38 16.47 -1.03
C ASP A 277 7.93 17.73 -1.73
N GLU A 278 7.92 17.75 -3.08
CA GLU A 278 8.38 18.87 -3.91
C GLU A 278 7.59 20.18 -3.68
N HIS A 279 6.42 20.09 -3.06
CA HIS A 279 5.59 21.23 -2.69
C HIS A 279 5.73 21.62 -1.22
N GLY A 280 6.69 21.02 -0.51
CA GLY A 280 6.96 21.23 0.91
C GLY A 280 5.89 20.65 1.82
N GLU A 281 4.99 19.82 1.30
CA GLU A 281 3.85 19.25 2.01
C GLU A 281 4.21 17.93 2.69
N TYR A 282 3.62 17.68 3.87
CA TYR A 282 3.75 16.41 4.58
C TYR A 282 2.45 15.98 5.25
N VAL A 283 2.30 14.67 5.45
CA VAL A 283 1.17 14.04 6.16
C VAL A 283 1.71 12.91 7.06
N LEU A 284 1.23 12.85 8.31
CA LEU A 284 1.50 11.78 9.27
C LEU A 284 0.18 11.25 9.81
N ASP A 285 -0.16 9.98 9.59
CA ASP A 285 -1.40 9.35 10.06
C ASP A 285 -1.20 8.68 11.42
N LEU A 286 -1.54 9.40 12.49
CA LEU A 286 -1.18 9.08 13.86
C LEU A 286 -2.42 8.68 14.69
N PRO A 287 -2.29 7.72 15.63
CA PRO A 287 -3.31 7.50 16.65
C PRO A 287 -3.65 8.78 17.44
N PRO A 288 -4.83 8.88 18.07
CA PRO A 288 -5.17 10.02 18.89
C PRO A 288 -4.28 10.11 20.13
N SER A 289 -3.42 11.12 20.19
CA SER A 289 -2.53 11.38 21.32
C SER A 289 -1.96 12.81 21.21
N THR A 290 -1.13 13.20 22.18
CA THR A 290 -0.33 14.42 22.09
C THR A 290 1.09 14.06 21.68
N TYR A 291 1.55 14.69 20.60
CA TYR A 291 2.83 14.42 19.97
C TYR A 291 3.83 15.56 20.14
N ARG A 292 5.10 15.19 20.20
CA ARG A 292 6.24 16.04 19.93
C ARG A 292 6.66 15.80 18.48
N VAL A 293 6.60 16.84 17.66
CA VAL A 293 6.98 16.79 16.25
C VAL A 293 8.31 17.49 16.04
N THR A 294 9.26 16.80 15.42
CA THR A 294 10.61 17.28 15.14
C THR A 294 10.84 17.31 13.63
N PHE A 295 11.29 18.45 13.12
CA PHE A 295 11.64 18.65 11.72
C PHE A 295 13.16 18.69 11.58
N PHE A 296 13.70 17.87 10.69
CA PHE A 296 15.13 17.79 10.39
C PHE A 296 15.36 18.21 8.94
N TYR A 297 16.15 19.26 8.74
CA TYR A 297 16.55 19.72 7.42
C TYR A 297 18.05 20.05 7.43
N ASP A 298 18.85 19.24 6.74
CA ASP A 298 20.31 19.26 6.83
C ASP A 298 20.78 19.21 8.31
N ASN A 299 21.46 20.26 8.81
CA ASN A 299 21.92 20.36 10.20
C ASN A 299 20.97 21.13 11.14
N VAL A 300 19.77 21.49 10.66
CA VAL A 300 18.79 22.28 11.42
C VAL A 300 17.68 21.38 11.96
N THR A 301 17.44 21.49 13.27
CA THR A 301 16.38 20.75 13.98
C THR A 301 15.38 21.72 14.60
N LEU A 302 14.11 21.61 14.24
CA LEU A 302 13.02 22.39 14.82
C LEU A 302 12.06 21.47 15.57
N GLU A 303 11.69 21.80 16.81
CA GLU A 303 10.78 20.99 17.62
C GLU A 303 9.47 21.72 17.95
N ARG A 304 8.36 20.98 17.91
CA ARG A 304 7.00 21.40 18.27
C ARG A 304 6.40 20.39 19.22
N ALA A 305 6.32 20.73 20.49
CA ALA A 305 5.69 19.90 21.51
C ALA A 305 4.20 20.26 21.67
N GLY A 306 3.40 19.31 22.17
CA GLY A 306 1.99 19.56 22.51
C GLY A 306 1.03 19.51 21.32
N VAL A 307 1.40 18.83 20.23
CA VAL A 307 0.54 18.71 19.04
C VAL A 307 -0.51 17.63 19.28
N ALA A 308 -1.74 18.04 19.57
CA ALA A 308 -2.85 17.13 19.79
C ALA A 308 -3.39 16.57 18.46
N VAL A 309 -3.48 15.24 18.38
CA VAL A 309 -4.11 14.50 17.28
C VAL A 309 -5.39 13.87 17.80
N SER A 310 -6.48 14.02 17.06
CA SER A 310 -7.80 13.47 17.39
C SER A 310 -8.30 12.59 16.25
N VAL A 311 -9.11 11.57 16.56
CA VAL A 311 -9.65 10.62 15.56
C VAL A 311 -10.30 11.36 14.41
N GLY A 312 -9.95 10.99 13.17
CA GLY A 312 -10.61 11.52 11.96
C GLY A 312 -10.37 13.01 11.66
N LYS A 313 -9.50 13.68 12.44
CA LYS A 313 -9.12 15.08 12.23
C LYS A 313 -7.70 15.19 11.68
N ALA A 314 -7.50 16.08 10.71
CA ALA A 314 -6.17 16.52 10.29
C ALA A 314 -5.77 17.76 11.08
N THR A 315 -4.77 17.65 11.96
CA THR A 315 -4.19 18.75 12.72
C THR A 315 -3.19 19.50 11.83
N PRO A 316 -3.48 20.75 11.42
CA PRO A 316 -2.54 21.53 10.62
C PRO A 316 -1.34 21.96 11.47
N LEU A 317 -0.12 21.72 10.98
CA LEU A 317 1.13 22.12 11.61
C LEU A 317 2.09 22.70 10.56
N TYR A 318 2.01 24.01 10.36
CA TYR A 318 2.93 24.72 9.47
C TYR A 318 4.18 25.16 10.23
N ALA A 319 5.33 25.10 9.57
CA ALA A 319 6.57 25.60 10.15
C ALA A 319 7.47 26.26 9.11
N LYS A 320 8.31 27.19 9.58
CA LYS A 320 9.35 27.84 8.77
C LYS A 320 10.72 27.43 9.32
N LEU A 321 11.60 26.88 8.46
CA LEU A 321 12.97 26.50 8.82
C LEU A 321 13.98 27.45 8.17
N ASP A 322 15.09 27.73 8.85
CA ASP A 322 16.17 28.57 8.27
C ASP A 322 17.20 27.67 7.58
N SER A 323 17.12 27.52 6.26
CA SER A 323 18.02 26.64 5.49
C SER A 323 19.48 27.08 5.44
N THR A 324 19.80 28.30 5.90
CA THR A 324 21.14 28.90 5.72
C THR A 324 22.08 28.74 6.93
N SER A 325 21.59 28.18 8.04
CA SER A 325 22.34 28.05 9.31
C SER A 325 23.30 26.84 9.33
N GLY A 326 23.90 26.49 8.21
CA GLY A 326 24.82 25.35 8.03
C GLY A 326 26.24 25.54 8.60
N ARG A 327 26.46 26.43 9.59
CA ARG A 327 27.75 26.54 10.27
C ARG A 327 27.56 26.72 11.79
N GLY A 328 27.41 25.59 12.47
CA GLY A 328 27.98 25.41 13.81
C GLY A 328 27.15 25.84 15.02
N GLU A 329 25.86 25.48 15.11
CA GLU A 329 25.20 25.15 16.39
C GLU A 329 23.77 24.61 16.14
N VAL A 330 23.34 23.60 16.91
CA VAL A 330 21.96 23.10 16.88
C VAL A 330 21.06 24.13 17.57
N VAL A 331 20.29 24.91 16.81
CA VAL A 331 19.34 25.88 17.37
C VAL A 331 17.97 25.21 17.59
N VAL A 332 17.65 24.84 18.83
CA VAL A 332 16.32 24.32 19.21
C VAL A 332 15.34 25.48 19.37
N ILE A 333 14.43 25.67 18.42
CA ILE A 333 13.36 26.69 18.50
C ILE A 333 12.07 26.02 18.97
N SER A 334 11.69 26.16 20.24
CA SER A 334 10.39 25.67 20.72
C SER A 334 9.26 26.66 20.43
N GLY A 335 8.06 26.15 20.19
CA GLY A 335 6.87 26.96 19.93
C GLY A 335 5.61 26.12 20.07
N THR A 336 4.54 26.74 20.57
CA THR A 336 3.23 26.10 20.80
C THR A 336 2.35 26.17 19.54
N ALA A 337 1.62 25.11 19.23
CA ALA A 337 0.76 25.04 18.05
C ALA A 337 -0.46 26.00 18.17
N PRO A 338 -0.89 26.66 17.08
CA PRO A 338 -2.08 27.53 17.08
C PRO A 338 -3.37 26.73 17.27
N THR A 339 -4.31 27.28 18.05
CA THR A 339 -5.46 26.56 18.62
C THR A 339 -6.72 26.54 17.73
N ILE A 340 -6.69 27.12 16.53
CA ILE A 340 -7.88 27.27 15.67
C ILE A 340 -7.56 26.82 14.24
N ASP A 341 -8.44 25.96 13.70
CA ASP A 341 -8.39 25.36 12.35
C ASP A 341 -9.32 26.14 11.41
N PRO A 342 -8.80 26.93 10.45
CA PRO A 342 -9.61 27.68 9.48
C PRO A 342 -9.93 26.89 8.20
N THR A 343 -9.55 25.61 8.09
CA THR A 343 -9.59 24.85 6.82
C THR A 343 -10.61 23.69 6.79
N SER A 344 -11.24 23.37 7.92
CA SER A 344 -12.25 22.31 8.00
C SER A 344 -13.67 22.87 8.07
N THR A 345 -14.56 22.37 7.20
CA THR A 345 -16.02 22.58 7.29
C THR A 345 -16.72 21.52 8.15
N ARG A 346 -15.98 20.56 8.73
CA ARG A 346 -16.53 19.50 9.60
C ARG A 346 -16.59 19.97 11.05
N THR A 347 -17.80 20.11 11.59
CA THR A 347 -18.05 20.39 13.01
C THR A 347 -18.03 19.09 13.81
N GLY A 348 -17.21 19.01 14.85
CA GLY A 348 -17.19 17.89 15.80
C GLY A 348 -16.76 18.36 17.19
N VAL A 349 -17.33 17.76 18.24
CA VAL A 349 -17.02 18.08 19.64
C VAL A 349 -16.37 16.85 20.27
N THR A 350 -15.23 17.05 20.95
CA THR A 350 -14.58 16.00 21.73
C THR A 350 -14.92 16.18 23.21
N ILE A 351 -15.57 15.18 23.81
CA ILE A 351 -15.89 15.16 25.24
C ILE A 351 -14.88 14.24 25.93
N ASP A 352 -14.05 14.80 26.80
CA ASP A 352 -13.00 14.06 27.48
C ASP A 352 -13.36 13.70 28.94
N LYS A 353 -12.43 12.99 29.60
CA LYS A 353 -12.57 12.58 31.01
C LYS A 353 -12.47 13.75 32.00
N ALA A 354 -12.01 14.94 31.56
CA ALA A 354 -11.97 16.13 32.40
C ALA A 354 -13.34 16.83 32.38
N TYR A 355 -13.97 16.93 31.21
CA TYR A 355 -15.32 17.46 31.03
C TYR A 355 -16.35 16.69 31.85
N THR A 356 -16.35 15.35 31.72
CA THR A 356 -17.27 14.47 32.47
C THR A 356 -17.03 14.44 33.98
N ARG A 357 -15.85 14.87 34.45
CA ARG A 357 -15.55 15.01 35.89
C ARG A 357 -15.96 16.37 36.46
N ASN A 358 -15.98 17.41 35.63
CA ASN A 358 -16.21 18.79 36.07
C ASN A 358 -17.64 19.29 35.74
N VAL A 359 -18.35 18.61 34.84
CA VAL A 359 -19.71 18.95 34.43
C VAL A 359 -20.65 17.81 34.82
N PRO A 360 -21.67 18.06 35.67
CA PRO A 360 -22.67 17.05 36.01
C PRO A 360 -23.50 16.66 34.78
N VAL A 361 -23.29 15.45 34.27
CA VAL A 361 -24.12 14.85 33.21
C VAL A 361 -25.22 13.99 33.85
N PRO A 362 -26.50 14.12 33.45
CA PRO A 362 -27.59 13.38 34.06
C PRO A 362 -27.57 11.90 33.62
N GLY A 363 -26.94 11.02 34.40
CA GLY A 363 -27.02 9.57 34.21
C GLY A 363 -25.69 8.84 34.46
N ARG A 364 -25.72 7.51 34.34
CA ARG A 364 -24.56 6.62 34.49
C ARG A 364 -24.13 5.97 33.18
N THR A 365 -24.58 6.49 32.05
CA THR A 365 -24.35 5.91 30.73
C THR A 365 -23.68 6.93 29.81
N TYR A 366 -22.79 6.47 28.92
CA TYR A 366 -22.01 7.38 28.06
C TYR A 366 -22.89 8.17 27.08
N GLN A 367 -24.08 7.68 26.76
CA GLN A 367 -25.06 8.36 25.89
C GLN A 367 -25.51 9.69 26.47
N THR A 368 -25.54 9.83 27.80
CA THR A 368 -25.94 11.07 28.46
C THR A 368 -24.92 12.18 28.31
N THR A 369 -23.67 11.85 27.95
CA THR A 369 -22.66 12.87 27.63
C THR A 369 -22.86 13.44 26.23
N LEU A 370 -23.46 12.70 25.30
CA LEU A 370 -23.75 13.17 23.94
C LEU A 370 -24.69 14.38 23.91
N GLY A 371 -25.61 14.46 24.87
CA GLY A 371 -26.51 15.61 25.05
C GLY A 371 -25.81 16.91 25.43
N SER A 372 -24.51 16.85 25.78
CA SER A 372 -23.71 18.03 26.09
C SER A 372 -23.01 18.64 24.87
N ALA A 373 -23.04 17.96 23.71
CA ALA A 373 -22.54 18.50 22.45
C ALA A 373 -23.54 19.50 21.84
N ALA A 374 -23.03 20.62 21.31
CA ALA A 374 -23.86 21.62 20.65
C ALA A 374 -24.59 21.02 19.42
N GLY A 375 -25.90 21.28 19.31
CA GLY A 375 -26.74 20.72 18.24
C GLY A 375 -27.27 19.31 18.50
N SER A 376 -27.01 18.74 19.69
CA SER A 376 -27.59 17.48 20.13
C SER A 376 -28.99 17.68 20.73
N GLN A 377 -29.94 16.83 20.33
CA GLN A 377 -31.23 16.63 21.00
C GLN A 377 -31.39 15.14 21.33
N GLY A 378 -30.64 14.67 22.33
CA GLY A 378 -30.60 13.26 22.73
C GLY A 378 -29.72 12.43 21.79
N GLU A 379 -30.32 11.48 21.07
CA GLU A 379 -29.65 10.62 20.08
C GLU A 379 -29.71 11.18 18.64
N SER A 380 -30.17 12.43 18.50
CA SER A 380 -30.34 13.14 17.23
C SER A 380 -29.41 14.35 17.17
N PHE A 381 -28.75 14.56 16.03
CA PHE A 381 -27.76 15.63 15.87
C PHE A 381 -28.10 16.50 14.66
N SER A 382 -28.17 17.81 14.85
CA SER A 382 -28.37 18.77 13.75
C SER A 382 -29.57 18.46 12.85
N GLY A 383 -30.66 17.95 13.43
CA GLY A 383 -31.90 17.60 12.71
C GLY A 383 -31.94 16.20 12.10
N SER A 384 -30.89 15.37 12.26
CA SER A 384 -30.92 13.95 11.89
C SER A 384 -31.82 13.14 12.80
N THR A 385 -32.35 12.03 12.29
CA THR A 385 -33.07 11.04 13.11
C THR A 385 -32.11 10.08 13.82
N SER A 386 -32.53 9.45 14.92
CA SER A 386 -31.68 8.52 15.68
C SER A 386 -31.16 7.34 14.84
N VAL A 387 -31.96 6.86 13.88
CA VAL A 387 -31.61 5.77 12.94
C VAL A 387 -30.55 6.16 11.90
N GLU A 388 -30.34 7.45 11.67
CA GLU A 388 -29.28 7.95 10.79
C GLU A 388 -27.96 8.17 11.54
N SER A 389 -27.98 8.05 12.86
CA SER A 389 -26.81 8.20 13.72
C SER A 389 -26.11 6.86 13.91
N GLN A 390 -24.81 6.83 13.66
CA GLN A 390 -23.99 5.62 13.85
C GLN A 390 -23.12 5.75 15.10
N TYR A 391 -23.19 4.73 15.95
CA TYR A 391 -22.44 4.64 17.19
C TYR A 391 -21.32 3.62 17.06
N TYR A 392 -20.12 4.03 17.44
CA TYR A 392 -18.96 3.16 17.47
C TYR A 392 -18.36 3.15 18.87
N VAL A 393 -18.07 1.97 19.40
CA VAL A 393 -17.34 1.76 20.66
C VAL A 393 -16.14 0.88 20.34
N ASP A 394 -14.93 1.36 20.61
CA ASP A 394 -13.66 0.67 20.34
C ASP A 394 -13.54 0.17 18.88
N GLY A 395 -14.10 0.95 17.93
CA GLY A 395 -14.09 0.63 16.50
C GLY A 395 -15.19 -0.33 16.04
N VAL A 396 -15.99 -0.88 16.97
CA VAL A 396 -17.14 -1.74 16.65
C VAL A 396 -18.39 -0.89 16.54
N ASN A 397 -19.15 -1.05 15.45
CA ASN A 397 -20.44 -0.39 15.30
C ASN A 397 -21.46 -1.01 16.28
N THR A 398 -21.90 -0.23 17.27
CA THR A 398 -22.88 -0.63 18.29
C THR A 398 -24.25 0.00 18.04
N THR A 399 -24.54 0.42 16.81
CA THR A 399 -25.84 1.00 16.46
C THR A 399 -26.92 -0.09 16.53
N GLY A 400 -27.92 0.13 17.38
CA GLY A 400 -29.06 -0.75 17.56
C GLY A 400 -29.95 -0.74 16.33
N THR A 401 -30.18 -1.92 15.77
CA THR A 401 -30.83 -2.13 14.47
C THR A 401 -32.34 -1.83 14.43
N GLY A 402 -32.97 -1.60 15.59
CA GLY A 402 -34.42 -1.37 15.70
C GLY A 402 -34.87 0.09 15.79
N TYR A 403 -34.08 0.96 16.44
CA TYR A 403 -34.48 2.35 16.74
C TYR A 403 -33.32 3.37 16.61
N GLY A 404 -32.15 2.95 16.14
CA GLY A 404 -30.97 3.82 16.07
C GLY A 404 -30.39 4.18 17.44
N THR A 405 -30.74 3.43 18.49
CA THR A 405 -30.21 3.59 19.85
C THR A 405 -28.92 2.79 19.99
N THR A 406 -28.04 3.13 20.93
CA THR A 406 -26.86 2.29 21.21
C THR A 406 -27.26 0.91 21.77
N SER A 407 -26.75 -0.18 21.22
CA SER A 407 -26.84 -1.51 21.83
C SER A 407 -25.65 -1.78 22.76
N SER A 408 -25.86 -2.53 23.84
CA SER A 408 -24.74 -3.02 24.66
C SER A 408 -23.88 -3.95 23.80
N PRO A 409 -22.54 -3.87 23.89
CA PRO A 409 -21.68 -4.82 23.18
C PRO A 409 -22.06 -6.26 23.56
N PRO A 410 -21.94 -7.22 22.63
CA PRO A 410 -22.24 -8.62 22.91
C PRO A 410 -21.44 -9.07 24.13
N ARG A 411 -22.09 -9.75 25.08
CA ARG A 411 -21.40 -10.26 26.27
C ARG A 411 -20.27 -11.20 25.82
N PRO A 412 -19.08 -11.12 26.43
CA PRO A 412 -18.02 -12.07 26.11
C PRO A 412 -18.52 -13.51 26.35
N PRO A 413 -18.14 -14.47 25.49
CA PRO A 413 -18.58 -15.86 25.63
C PRO A 413 -18.15 -16.42 27.00
N PRO A 414 -18.92 -17.36 27.57
CA PRO A 414 -18.65 -17.89 28.91
C PRO A 414 -17.24 -18.53 28.97
N PRO A 415 -16.48 -18.32 30.07
CA PRO A 415 -15.11 -18.83 30.19
C PRO A 415 -15.09 -20.36 30.20
N ILE A 416 -14.08 -20.95 29.54
CA ILE A 416 -13.77 -22.38 29.69
C ILE A 416 -12.94 -22.50 30.95
N LYS A 417 -13.63 -22.54 32.12
CA LYS A 417 -13.00 -22.48 33.46
C LYS A 417 -11.77 -23.38 33.58
N THR A 418 -11.85 -24.61 33.10
CA THR A 418 -10.74 -25.59 33.20
C THR A 418 -9.46 -25.15 32.49
N GLY A 419 -9.56 -24.57 31.28
CA GLY A 419 -8.40 -24.10 30.53
C GLY A 419 -7.88 -22.76 31.03
N ASP A 420 -8.80 -21.86 31.40
CA ASP A 420 -8.46 -20.54 31.95
C ASP A 420 -7.77 -20.66 33.33
N ASP A 421 -8.19 -21.61 34.19
CA ASP A 421 -7.57 -21.86 35.50
C ASP A 421 -6.16 -22.45 35.36
N LYS A 422 -5.93 -23.36 34.39
CA LYS A 422 -4.60 -23.90 34.08
C LYS A 422 -3.65 -22.79 33.65
N LEU A 423 -4.09 -21.90 32.76
CA LEU A 423 -3.28 -20.79 32.27
C LEU A 423 -2.98 -19.77 33.38
N ALA A 424 -3.96 -19.44 34.23
CA ALA A 424 -3.76 -18.52 35.35
C ALA A 424 -2.69 -19.02 36.35
N ALA A 425 -2.69 -20.31 36.67
CA ALA A 425 -1.66 -20.92 37.53
C ALA A 425 -0.26 -20.86 36.88
N THR A 426 -0.19 -21.05 35.57
CA THR A 426 1.04 -20.95 34.77
C THR A 426 1.57 -19.52 34.71
N VAL A 427 0.70 -18.52 34.54
CA VAL A 427 1.08 -17.09 34.48
C VAL A 427 1.73 -16.63 35.78
N ALA A 428 1.19 -17.04 36.94
CA ALA A 428 1.79 -16.73 38.24
C ALA A 428 3.24 -17.24 38.35
N LYS A 429 3.53 -18.42 37.78
CA LYS A 429 4.87 -19.02 37.74
C LYS A 429 5.80 -18.32 36.74
N ILE A 430 5.31 -17.99 35.54
CA ILE A 430 6.04 -17.24 34.51
C ILE A 430 6.48 -15.87 35.02
N MET A 431 5.57 -15.15 35.68
CA MET A 431 5.82 -13.81 36.20
C MET A 431 6.78 -13.83 37.39
N LYS A 432 6.71 -14.86 38.25
CA LYS A 432 7.65 -15.06 39.37
C LYS A 432 9.06 -15.35 38.89
N ASP A 433 9.21 -16.23 37.89
CA ASP A 433 10.52 -16.71 37.45
C ASP A 433 11.15 -15.87 36.32
N ARG A 434 10.45 -14.82 35.83
CA ARG A 434 10.85 -13.96 34.71
C ARG A 434 11.35 -14.75 33.47
N LYS A 435 10.67 -15.85 33.15
CA LYS A 435 10.95 -16.70 31.97
C LYS A 435 10.16 -16.24 30.75
N ASP A 436 10.70 -16.43 29.56
CA ASP A 436 9.95 -16.22 28.30
C ASP A 436 9.13 -17.47 27.99
N VAL A 437 8.11 -17.32 27.13
CA VAL A 437 7.08 -18.34 26.93
C VAL A 437 7.04 -18.77 25.47
N VAL A 438 7.11 -20.08 25.23
CA VAL A 438 6.83 -20.68 23.93
C VAL A 438 5.49 -21.39 23.99
N VAL A 439 4.58 -21.02 23.10
CA VAL A 439 3.29 -21.67 22.89
C VAL A 439 3.44 -22.61 21.70
N GLU A 440 3.70 -23.89 21.96
CA GLU A 440 3.76 -24.92 20.92
C GLU A 440 2.34 -25.39 20.59
N VAL A 441 1.94 -25.25 19.33
CA VAL A 441 0.61 -25.67 18.87
C VAL A 441 0.72 -26.92 18.03
N HIS A 442 0.25 -28.04 18.57
CA HIS A 442 0.26 -29.34 17.91
C HIS A 442 -1.03 -29.54 17.10
N GLY A 443 -0.88 -30.13 15.91
CA GLY A 443 -2.01 -30.46 15.04
C GLY A 443 -1.65 -31.46 13.96
N THR A 444 -2.68 -32.04 13.35
CA THR A 444 -2.55 -32.93 12.19
C THR A 444 -2.47 -32.12 10.89
N PRO A 445 -1.88 -32.67 9.80
CA PRO A 445 -1.85 -32.00 8.51
C PRO A 445 -3.26 -31.62 8.03
N GLY A 446 -3.44 -30.39 7.54
CA GLY A 446 -4.75 -29.85 7.13
C GLY A 446 -5.51 -29.07 8.21
N THR A 447 -4.93 -28.91 9.42
CA THR A 447 -5.52 -28.13 10.53
C THR A 447 -4.81 -26.81 10.79
N GLU A 448 -3.99 -26.33 9.86
CA GLU A 448 -3.07 -25.18 10.02
C GLU A 448 -3.78 -23.92 10.53
N GLN A 449 -4.95 -23.61 9.95
CA GLN A 449 -5.73 -22.43 10.32
C GLN A 449 -6.38 -22.57 11.71
N ALA A 450 -6.84 -23.77 12.06
CA ALA A 450 -7.40 -24.07 13.38
C ALA A 450 -6.30 -24.08 14.47
N ALA A 451 -5.11 -24.59 14.15
CA ALA A 451 -3.92 -24.52 15.00
C ALA A 451 -3.50 -23.06 15.23
N ALA A 452 -3.41 -22.24 14.18
CA ALA A 452 -3.09 -20.81 14.32
C ALA A 452 -4.10 -20.08 15.23
N ALA A 453 -5.40 -20.35 15.07
CA ALA A 453 -6.44 -19.78 15.91
C ALA A 453 -6.30 -20.19 17.40
N ARG A 454 -5.99 -21.46 17.69
CA ARG A 454 -5.73 -21.94 19.05
C ARG A 454 -4.49 -21.29 19.68
N GLY A 455 -3.40 -21.18 18.92
CA GLY A 455 -2.18 -20.51 19.36
C GLY A 455 -2.42 -19.03 19.70
N GLN A 456 -3.20 -18.34 18.86
CA GLN A 456 -3.53 -16.94 19.08
C GLN A 456 -4.46 -16.75 20.29
N ALA A 457 -5.43 -17.65 20.51
CA ALA A 457 -6.31 -17.61 21.67
C ALA A 457 -5.53 -17.76 22.99
N VAL A 458 -4.59 -18.70 23.05
CA VAL A 458 -3.72 -18.89 24.23
C VAL A 458 -2.78 -17.70 24.42
N LYS A 459 -2.19 -17.17 23.34
CA LYS A 459 -1.37 -15.95 23.41
C LYS A 459 -2.15 -14.76 23.96
N ASN A 460 -3.34 -14.49 23.43
CA ASN A 460 -4.18 -13.38 23.89
C ASN A 460 -4.53 -13.54 25.37
N LYS A 461 -4.90 -14.76 25.81
CA LYS A 461 -5.21 -15.04 27.21
C LYS A 461 -4.00 -14.81 28.15
N LEU A 462 -2.80 -15.24 27.75
CA LEU A 462 -1.57 -14.97 28.51
C LEU A 462 -1.27 -13.47 28.61
N VAL A 463 -1.55 -12.69 27.55
CA VAL A 463 -1.41 -11.23 27.55
C VAL A 463 -2.43 -10.58 28.47
N ASP A 464 -3.69 -10.99 28.40
CA ASP A 464 -4.77 -10.48 29.25
C ASP A 464 -4.50 -10.76 30.75
N ASP A 465 -3.87 -11.89 31.05
CA ASP A 465 -3.46 -12.28 32.41
C ASP A 465 -2.13 -11.64 32.87
N GLY A 466 -1.50 -10.81 32.02
CA GLY A 466 -0.39 -9.92 32.40
C GLY A 466 1.00 -10.31 31.89
N VAL A 467 1.14 -11.32 31.02
CA VAL A 467 2.41 -11.67 30.38
C VAL A 467 2.67 -10.72 29.20
N PRO A 468 3.81 -9.98 29.15
CA PRO A 468 4.11 -9.09 28.03
C PRO A 468 4.14 -9.81 26.67
N ALA A 469 3.46 -9.26 25.66
CA ALA A 469 3.30 -9.91 24.34
C ALA A 469 4.62 -10.17 23.60
N ASN A 470 5.66 -9.37 23.87
CA ASN A 470 7.00 -9.54 23.30
C ASN A 470 7.78 -10.73 23.90
N ARG A 471 7.28 -11.34 24.98
CA ARG A 471 7.88 -12.50 25.67
C ARG A 471 7.16 -13.81 25.34
N ILE A 472 6.21 -13.78 24.40
CA ILE A 472 5.40 -14.94 24.00
C ILE A 472 5.65 -15.26 22.52
N HIS A 473 6.15 -16.47 22.26
CA HIS A 473 6.44 -16.97 20.92
C HIS A 473 5.50 -18.13 20.59
N VAL A 474 4.70 -18.02 19.53
CA VAL A 474 3.83 -19.11 19.07
C VAL A 474 4.56 -19.93 18.01
N VAL A 475 4.67 -21.25 18.22
CA VAL A 475 5.39 -22.17 17.34
C VAL A 475 4.44 -23.28 16.88
N PRO A 476 4.11 -23.39 15.60
CA PRO A 476 3.30 -24.49 15.10
C PRO A 476 4.11 -25.78 14.96
N ARG A 477 3.54 -26.91 15.40
CA ARG A 477 4.07 -28.27 15.27
C ARG A 477 3.02 -29.14 14.58
N ILE A 478 3.07 -29.17 13.25
CA ILE A 478 2.10 -29.91 12.44
C ILE A 478 2.77 -31.15 11.86
N GLY A 479 2.22 -32.33 12.13
CA GLY A 479 2.82 -33.59 11.70
C GLY A 479 1.85 -34.77 11.72
N PRO A 480 2.07 -35.79 10.87
CA PRO A 480 1.28 -37.02 10.88
C PRO A 480 1.47 -37.75 12.22
N GLY A 481 0.38 -37.99 12.94
CA GLY A 481 0.38 -38.65 14.26
C GLY A 481 0.37 -37.73 15.48
N GLU A 482 0.41 -36.40 15.29
CA GLU A 482 0.26 -35.43 16.39
C GLU A 482 -1.21 -35.29 16.83
N SER A 483 -1.44 -35.18 18.15
CA SER A 483 -2.77 -34.86 18.71
C SER A 483 -3.00 -33.35 18.81
N GLU A 484 -4.24 -32.90 18.66
CA GLU A 484 -4.60 -31.48 18.75
C GLU A 484 -4.51 -30.94 20.19
N ARG A 485 -3.37 -30.32 20.52
CA ARG A 485 -3.10 -29.72 21.85
C ARG A 485 -2.21 -28.49 21.75
N VAL A 486 -2.20 -27.68 22.80
CA VAL A 486 -1.28 -26.55 22.97
C VAL A 486 -0.45 -26.76 24.22
N ARG A 487 0.87 -26.66 24.08
CA ARG A 487 1.81 -26.71 25.21
C ARG A 487 2.39 -25.33 25.45
N VAL A 488 2.47 -24.95 26.72
CA VAL A 488 3.08 -23.71 27.17
C VAL A 488 4.39 -24.07 27.86
N LEU A 489 5.51 -23.70 27.23
CA LEU A 489 6.85 -24.02 27.70
C LEU A 489 7.54 -22.76 28.24
N ALA A 490 8.25 -22.90 29.36
CA ALA A 490 9.12 -21.85 29.87
C ALA A 490 10.52 -21.98 29.25
N ILE A 491 11.04 -20.89 28.70
CA ILE A 491 12.41 -20.79 28.21
C ILE A 491 13.16 -19.68 28.96
N ALA A 492 14.49 -19.79 29.01
CA ALA A 492 15.32 -18.77 29.61
C ALA A 492 15.10 -17.41 28.91
N PRO A 493 15.12 -16.28 29.65
CA PRO A 493 14.92 -14.96 29.06
C PRO A 493 15.94 -14.68 27.95
N ASN A 494 15.48 -14.17 26.81
CA ASN A 494 16.26 -13.92 25.58
C ASN A 494 16.79 -15.17 24.84
N ALA A 495 16.26 -16.37 25.09
CA ALA A 495 16.61 -17.53 24.29
C ALA A 495 16.07 -17.39 22.85
N LYS A 496 16.97 -17.47 21.86
CA LYS A 496 16.63 -17.39 20.44
C LYS A 496 15.74 -18.59 20.07
N PRO A 497 14.56 -18.39 19.44
CA PRO A 497 13.71 -19.51 19.07
C PRO A 497 14.44 -20.46 18.11
N PRO A 498 14.19 -21.78 18.18
CA PRO A 498 14.79 -22.73 17.27
C PRO A 498 14.39 -22.36 15.83
N THR A 499 15.39 -22.01 15.02
CA THR A 499 15.24 -21.73 13.60
C THR A 499 14.67 -22.95 12.89
N THR A 500 13.42 -22.86 12.46
CA THR A 500 12.87 -23.75 11.44
C THR A 500 13.60 -23.44 10.13
N GLU A 501 14.00 -24.49 9.41
CA GLU A 501 14.67 -24.39 8.12
C GLU A 501 13.95 -23.42 7.18
N ALA A 502 14.75 -22.73 6.36
CA ALA A 502 14.25 -21.81 5.34
C ALA A 502 13.15 -22.51 4.51
N PRO A 503 12.00 -21.87 4.27
CA PRO A 503 10.96 -22.46 3.46
C PRO A 503 11.54 -22.78 2.07
N PRO A 504 11.19 -23.94 1.47
CA PRO A 504 11.60 -24.24 0.11
C PRO A 504 11.16 -23.09 -0.78
N ARG A 505 12.08 -22.64 -1.66
CA ARG A 505 11.84 -21.55 -2.61
C ARG A 505 10.48 -21.75 -3.28
N ALA A 506 9.60 -20.78 -3.10
CA ALA A 506 8.37 -20.71 -3.89
C ALA A 506 8.78 -20.61 -5.36
N ASN A 507 8.45 -21.63 -6.15
CA ASN A 507 8.46 -21.53 -7.60
C ASN A 507 7.30 -20.60 -7.98
N VAL A 508 7.60 -19.30 -8.09
CA VAL A 508 6.67 -18.32 -8.65
C VAL A 508 6.79 -18.41 -10.17
N SER A 509 6.00 -19.28 -10.77
CA SER A 509 5.70 -19.19 -12.21
C SER A 509 4.58 -18.17 -12.40
N GLY A 510 4.95 -16.90 -12.48
CA GLY A 510 4.08 -15.78 -12.78
C GLY A 510 4.90 -14.66 -13.41
N SER A 511 4.28 -13.87 -14.30
CA SER A 511 4.92 -12.76 -15.04
C SER A 511 5.29 -11.55 -14.16
N ASP A 512 5.52 -11.79 -12.87
CA ASP A 512 5.94 -10.85 -11.84
C ASP A 512 7.32 -11.26 -11.32
N ALA A 513 8.12 -11.84 -12.21
CA ALA A 513 9.51 -12.19 -11.93
C ALA A 513 10.22 -10.92 -11.44
N PRO A 514 11.00 -10.98 -10.34
CA PRO A 514 11.84 -9.86 -9.96
C PRO A 514 12.63 -9.44 -11.19
N VAL A 515 12.60 -8.14 -11.52
CA VAL A 515 13.37 -7.55 -12.62
C VAL A 515 14.78 -8.13 -12.54
N GLY A 516 15.15 -8.92 -13.54
CA GLY A 516 16.34 -9.76 -13.49
C GLY A 516 17.61 -8.93 -13.30
N GLU A 517 18.63 -9.50 -12.66
CA GLU A 517 19.94 -8.87 -12.53
C GLU A 517 20.48 -8.52 -13.92
N SER A 518 20.82 -7.25 -14.15
CA SER A 518 21.41 -6.81 -15.41
C SER A 518 22.91 -6.98 -15.35
N HIS A 519 23.54 -7.78 -16.22
CA HIS A 519 25.00 -7.90 -16.28
C HIS A 519 25.52 -7.74 -17.71
N PHE A 520 26.25 -6.65 -17.96
CA PHE A 520 26.88 -6.39 -19.26
C PHE A 520 28.39 -6.30 -19.11
N PHE A 521 29.13 -6.86 -20.06
CA PHE A 521 30.59 -6.79 -20.11
C PHE A 521 31.04 -6.23 -21.45
N ALA A 522 32.11 -5.45 -21.44
CA ALA A 522 32.81 -5.10 -22.68
C ALA A 522 33.26 -6.39 -23.38
N GLU A 523 33.06 -6.45 -24.70
CA GLU A 523 33.47 -7.63 -25.50
C GLU A 523 34.98 -7.90 -25.41
N HIS A 524 35.77 -6.84 -25.25
CA HIS A 524 37.23 -6.90 -25.18
C HIS A 524 37.74 -6.09 -23.97
N PRO A 525 38.87 -6.50 -23.36
CA PRO A 525 39.50 -5.69 -22.33
C PRO A 525 39.86 -4.30 -22.85
N MET A 526 39.62 -3.28 -22.03
CA MET A 526 39.76 -1.88 -22.43
C MET A 526 40.77 -1.13 -21.56
N THR A 527 41.24 0.01 -22.07
CA THR A 527 42.10 0.92 -21.32
C THR A 527 41.34 2.20 -20.98
N VAL A 528 41.18 2.51 -19.69
CA VAL A 528 40.46 3.69 -19.18
C VAL A 528 41.39 4.46 -18.26
N ARG A 529 41.74 5.69 -18.66
CA ARG A 529 42.66 6.51 -17.86
C ARG A 529 42.05 6.88 -16.51
N ALA A 530 42.89 7.05 -15.49
CA ALA A 530 42.46 7.59 -14.21
C ALA A 530 41.72 8.93 -14.42
N GLY A 531 40.57 9.10 -13.77
CA GLY A 531 39.74 10.30 -13.88
C GLY A 531 39.00 10.48 -15.21
N SER A 532 38.94 9.45 -16.06
CA SER A 532 38.22 9.48 -17.34
C SER A 532 37.03 8.53 -17.38
N SER A 533 36.13 8.74 -18.34
CA SER A 533 34.96 7.89 -18.55
C SER A 533 35.16 6.95 -19.74
N ALA A 534 34.50 5.80 -19.69
CA ALA A 534 34.42 4.82 -20.76
C ALA A 534 32.96 4.48 -21.07
N MET A 535 32.69 4.13 -22.33
CA MET A 535 31.38 3.60 -22.74
C MET A 535 31.50 2.10 -22.93
N VAL A 536 30.76 1.34 -22.14
CA VAL A 536 30.63 -0.11 -22.27
C VAL A 536 29.40 -0.39 -23.12
N ALA A 537 29.58 -1.01 -24.29
CA ALA A 537 28.46 -1.43 -25.13
C ALA A 537 27.64 -2.51 -24.41
N MET A 538 26.33 -2.28 -24.25
CA MET A 538 25.39 -3.22 -23.64
C MET A 538 24.61 -3.99 -24.71
N VAL A 539 24.20 -3.27 -25.77
CA VAL A 539 23.41 -3.83 -26.86
C VAL A 539 23.75 -3.07 -28.15
N HIS A 540 23.88 -3.81 -29.24
CA HIS A 540 24.00 -3.27 -30.58
C HIS A 540 23.40 -4.27 -31.56
N GLY A 541 22.31 -3.89 -32.24
CA GLY A 541 21.72 -4.74 -33.27
C GLY A 541 20.27 -4.38 -33.62
N GLU A 542 19.77 -5.01 -34.68
CA GLU A 542 18.36 -4.91 -35.05
C GLU A 542 17.46 -5.69 -34.08
N THR A 543 16.34 -5.10 -33.72
CA THR A 543 15.29 -5.74 -32.94
C THR A 543 13.90 -5.45 -33.57
N PRO A 544 12.91 -6.34 -33.43
CA PRO A 544 11.54 -6.03 -33.82
C PRO A 544 11.05 -4.74 -33.17
N GLY A 545 10.44 -3.86 -33.96
CA GLY A 545 10.02 -2.56 -33.46
C GLY A 545 9.57 -1.61 -34.54
N GLY A 546 9.13 -0.42 -34.16
CA GLY A 546 8.73 0.61 -35.10
C GLY A 546 7.98 1.75 -34.44
N ILE A 547 7.59 2.73 -35.26
CA ILE A 547 6.79 3.86 -34.80
C ILE A 547 5.36 3.39 -34.51
N VAL A 548 4.89 3.74 -33.32
CA VAL A 548 3.54 3.50 -32.82
C VAL A 548 3.08 4.75 -32.06
N TYR A 549 1.86 4.73 -31.54
CA TYR A 549 1.36 5.77 -30.65
C TYR A 549 1.03 5.18 -29.29
N LEU A 550 1.26 5.95 -28.23
CA LEU A 550 0.95 5.59 -26.85
C LEU A 550 0.00 6.64 -26.27
N TYR A 551 -1.20 6.22 -25.90
CA TYR A 551 -2.07 7.02 -25.06
C TYR A 551 -1.88 6.63 -23.61
N ASP A 552 -1.37 7.58 -22.83
CA ASP A 552 -1.09 7.41 -21.42
C ASP A 552 -1.80 8.51 -20.64
N PRO A 553 -3.01 8.24 -20.10
CA PRO A 553 -3.75 9.21 -19.30
C PRO A 553 -3.42 9.10 -17.80
N ILE A 554 -2.51 8.20 -17.39
CA ILE A 554 -2.25 7.89 -15.98
C ILE A 554 -0.88 8.35 -15.49
N SER A 555 0.12 8.50 -16.37
CA SER A 555 1.43 9.03 -15.98
C SER A 555 1.48 10.56 -16.00
N ASP A 556 2.33 11.13 -15.17
CA ASP A 556 2.54 12.58 -15.09
C ASP A 556 3.07 13.19 -16.39
N ARG A 557 3.75 12.38 -17.21
CA ARG A 557 4.25 12.77 -18.54
C ARG A 557 3.25 12.51 -19.66
N GLY A 558 2.09 11.95 -19.32
CA GLY A 558 0.99 11.64 -20.21
C GLY A 558 0.18 12.86 -20.63
N ASP A 559 -0.86 12.62 -21.43
CA ASP A 559 -1.81 13.64 -21.89
C ASP A 559 -3.21 13.03 -21.92
N GLN A 560 -4.20 13.78 -21.43
CA GLN A 560 -5.57 13.28 -21.28
C GLN A 560 -6.35 13.20 -22.60
N ARG A 561 -5.82 13.74 -23.70
CA ARG A 561 -6.55 13.91 -24.96
C ARG A 561 -5.77 13.44 -26.18
N PHE A 562 -4.45 13.48 -26.16
CA PHE A 562 -3.62 13.16 -27.33
C PHE A 562 -2.70 11.98 -27.04
N ALA A 563 -2.49 11.12 -28.04
CA ALA A 563 -1.48 10.07 -27.92
C ALA A 563 -0.09 10.61 -28.28
N PHE A 564 0.93 10.11 -27.59
CA PHE A 564 2.33 10.37 -27.91
C PHE A 564 2.76 9.52 -29.08
N LYS A 565 3.54 10.08 -29.99
CA LYS A 565 4.36 9.30 -30.91
C LYS A 565 5.42 8.59 -30.10
N ALA A 566 5.54 7.29 -30.33
CA ALA A 566 6.37 6.39 -29.57
C ALA A 566 7.12 5.43 -30.48
N VAL A 567 8.19 4.85 -29.96
CA VAL A 567 8.86 3.72 -30.60
C VAL A 567 8.59 2.46 -29.78
N ARG A 568 7.99 1.46 -30.42
CA ARG A 568 7.94 0.11 -29.86
C ARG A 568 9.25 -0.59 -30.20
N LEU A 569 9.85 -1.27 -29.25
CA LEU A 569 10.98 -2.16 -29.50
C LEU A 569 10.97 -3.34 -28.54
N ASP A 570 11.56 -4.45 -28.96
CA ASP A 570 11.79 -5.61 -28.10
C ASP A 570 13.22 -5.57 -27.54
N ASN A 571 13.43 -5.94 -26.29
CA ASN A 571 14.77 -6.09 -25.72
C ASN A 571 15.42 -7.38 -26.28
N PRO A 572 16.45 -7.29 -27.16
CA PRO A 572 17.03 -8.47 -27.78
C PRO A 572 17.98 -9.22 -26.83
N THR A 573 18.34 -8.65 -25.68
CA THR A 573 19.33 -9.21 -24.75
C THR A 573 18.73 -10.26 -23.81
N ASN A 574 19.59 -10.93 -23.04
CA ASN A 574 19.18 -11.88 -21.99
C ASN A 574 19.13 -11.22 -20.60
N ASP A 575 19.42 -9.92 -20.53
CA ASP A 575 19.54 -9.12 -19.33
C ASP A 575 18.49 -7.99 -19.36
N THR A 576 18.15 -7.43 -18.21
CA THR A 576 17.25 -6.28 -18.17
C THR A 576 17.98 -5.05 -18.72
N LEU A 577 17.33 -4.28 -19.61
CA LEU A 577 17.80 -2.95 -19.97
C LEU A 577 17.34 -1.95 -18.90
N GLU A 578 18.30 -1.29 -18.29
CA GLU A 578 18.07 -0.32 -17.22
C GLU A 578 17.37 0.96 -17.71
N PRO A 579 16.55 1.62 -16.86
CA PRO A 579 15.97 2.92 -17.18
C PRO A 579 17.01 3.96 -17.55
N GLY A 580 16.82 4.61 -18.70
CA GLY A 580 17.71 5.64 -19.23
C GLY A 580 17.10 6.45 -20.38
N PRO A 581 17.74 7.55 -20.78
CA PRO A 581 17.33 8.33 -21.94
C PRO A 581 17.49 7.54 -23.23
N VAL A 582 16.53 7.70 -24.14
CA VAL A 582 16.48 7.07 -25.45
C VAL A 582 16.40 8.15 -26.51
N THR A 583 17.46 8.31 -27.30
CA THR A 583 17.45 9.23 -28.46
C THR A 583 16.90 8.51 -29.68
N VAL A 584 15.88 9.07 -30.33
CA VAL A 584 15.20 8.46 -31.48
C VAL A 584 15.55 9.18 -32.78
N TYR A 585 15.97 8.40 -33.78
CA TYR A 585 16.28 8.86 -35.13
C TYR A 585 15.35 8.20 -36.15
N GLY A 586 14.93 8.96 -37.16
CA GLY A 586 14.19 8.46 -38.31
C GLY A 586 14.61 9.19 -39.58
N GLU A 587 14.71 8.48 -40.70
CA GLU A 587 15.15 9.06 -41.99
C GLU A 587 16.50 9.82 -41.91
N GLY A 588 17.41 9.34 -41.07
CA GLY A 588 18.74 9.95 -40.89
C GLY A 588 18.77 11.24 -40.06
N ARG A 589 17.66 11.63 -39.41
CA ARG A 589 17.57 12.82 -38.56
C ARG A 589 17.05 12.51 -37.16
N PHE A 590 17.39 13.37 -36.20
CA PHE A 590 16.81 13.35 -34.85
C PHE A 590 15.31 13.68 -34.92
N ILE A 591 14.47 12.86 -34.29
CA ILE A 591 13.01 13.04 -34.28
C ILE A 591 12.42 13.16 -32.86
N GLY A 592 13.21 12.89 -31.82
CA GLY A 592 12.82 13.12 -30.43
C GLY A 592 13.63 12.34 -29.42
N GLU A 593 13.27 12.51 -28.15
CA GLU A 593 13.90 11.84 -27.02
C GLU A 593 12.83 11.35 -26.06
N GLY A 594 13.02 10.13 -25.53
CA GLY A 594 12.15 9.53 -24.54
C GLY A 594 12.95 9.02 -23.34
N ILE A 595 12.25 8.51 -22.34
CA ILE A 595 12.84 7.74 -21.26
C ILE A 595 12.27 6.33 -21.30
N THR A 596 13.10 5.32 -21.07
CA THR A 596 12.62 3.94 -20.92
C THR A 596 12.40 3.60 -19.45
N GLU A 597 11.35 2.82 -19.19
CA GLU A 597 11.21 2.03 -17.96
C GLU A 597 12.16 0.81 -18.02
N PRO A 598 12.40 0.06 -16.92
CA PRO A 598 13.21 -1.15 -16.99
C PRO A 598 12.59 -2.12 -18.00
N VAL A 599 13.40 -2.67 -18.91
CA VAL A 599 12.92 -3.58 -19.95
C VAL A 599 13.45 -4.99 -19.68
N PRO A 600 12.61 -5.91 -19.18
CA PRO A 600 13.05 -7.28 -18.93
C PRO A 600 13.61 -7.97 -20.19
N PRO A 601 14.40 -9.04 -20.03
CA PRO A 601 14.90 -9.82 -21.14
C PRO A 601 13.79 -10.27 -22.08
N LYS A 602 13.98 -10.08 -23.40
CA LYS A 602 13.01 -10.47 -24.45
C LYS A 602 11.63 -9.81 -24.35
N ALA A 603 11.42 -8.85 -23.46
CA ALA A 603 10.16 -8.12 -23.35
C ALA A 603 10.08 -6.97 -24.37
N SER A 604 8.85 -6.61 -24.73
CA SER A 604 8.57 -5.42 -25.54
C SER A 604 8.33 -4.20 -24.66
N ILE A 605 8.78 -3.04 -25.11
CA ILE A 605 8.45 -1.74 -24.51
C ILE A 605 7.99 -0.74 -25.58
N VAL A 606 7.23 0.26 -25.14
CA VAL A 606 6.80 1.41 -25.93
C VAL A 606 7.35 2.67 -25.28
N VAL A 607 8.28 3.35 -25.97
CA VAL A 607 8.96 4.55 -25.47
C VAL A 607 8.37 5.79 -26.16
N PRO A 608 7.56 6.62 -25.47
CA PRO A 608 7.07 7.88 -26.01
C PRO A 608 8.22 8.88 -26.15
N PHE A 609 8.28 9.60 -27.29
CA PHE A 609 9.35 10.56 -27.56
C PHE A 609 8.87 11.92 -28.09
N ALA A 610 7.61 12.04 -28.50
CA ALA A 610 7.02 13.29 -28.95
C ALA A 610 5.50 13.30 -28.75
N LEU A 611 4.93 14.43 -28.33
CA LEU A 611 3.47 14.62 -28.32
C LEU A 611 2.99 14.94 -29.74
N ASP A 612 2.09 14.11 -30.28
CA ASP A 612 1.59 14.26 -31.64
C ASP A 612 0.05 14.36 -31.63
N LYS A 613 -0.45 15.58 -31.88
CA LYS A 613 -1.88 15.93 -31.78
C LYS A 613 -2.73 15.37 -32.93
N GLN A 614 -2.19 14.43 -33.72
CA GLN A 614 -2.90 13.77 -34.82
C GLN A 614 -3.77 12.60 -34.36
N ILE A 615 -3.48 11.99 -33.21
CA ILE A 615 -4.36 10.99 -32.59
C ILE A 615 -5.08 11.65 -31.41
N VAL A 616 -6.39 11.80 -31.54
CA VAL A 616 -7.26 12.44 -30.53
C VAL A 616 -8.13 11.39 -29.87
N ILE A 617 -8.17 11.40 -28.55
CA ILE A 617 -8.88 10.41 -27.74
C ILE A 617 -9.83 11.13 -26.81
N GLU A 618 -11.10 10.73 -26.88
CA GLU A 618 -12.13 11.13 -25.92
C GLU A 618 -12.39 9.93 -25.00
N ARG A 619 -12.20 10.13 -23.70
CA ARG A 619 -12.42 9.11 -22.67
C ARG A 619 -13.71 9.42 -21.92
N SER A 620 -14.58 8.42 -21.79
CA SER A 620 -15.75 8.47 -20.92
C SER A 620 -15.79 7.23 -20.03
N GLY A 621 -16.44 7.33 -18.88
CA GLY A 621 -16.60 6.23 -17.95
C GLY A 621 -18.05 6.08 -17.51
N SER A 622 -18.47 4.84 -17.27
CA SER A 622 -19.70 4.51 -16.57
C SER A 622 -19.41 3.46 -15.51
N GLU A 623 -20.19 3.52 -14.43
CA GLU A 623 -20.18 2.53 -13.37
C GLU A 623 -21.59 2.04 -13.14
N GLU A 624 -21.74 0.74 -12.94
CA GLU A 624 -23.01 0.11 -12.64
C GLU A 624 -22.81 -1.05 -11.67
N ASP A 625 -23.72 -1.19 -10.72
CA ASP A 625 -23.80 -2.37 -9.86
C ASP A 625 -24.77 -3.36 -10.52
N ARG A 626 -24.29 -4.58 -10.80
CA ARG A 626 -25.13 -5.66 -11.34
C ARG A 626 -25.18 -6.85 -10.40
N ILE A 627 -26.33 -7.51 -10.34
CA ILE A 627 -26.47 -8.75 -9.57
C ILE A 627 -25.94 -9.89 -10.44
N ALA A 628 -24.81 -10.46 -10.04
CA ALA A 628 -24.24 -11.61 -10.73
C ALA A 628 -24.92 -12.91 -10.29
N LYS A 629 -25.20 -13.02 -8.99
CA LYS A 629 -25.81 -14.22 -8.42
C LYS A 629 -26.54 -13.92 -7.11
N LEU A 630 -27.66 -14.58 -6.89
CA LEU A 630 -28.32 -14.60 -5.59
C LEU A 630 -27.69 -15.68 -4.71
N VAL A 631 -27.22 -15.31 -3.52
CA VAL A 631 -26.50 -16.18 -2.57
C VAL A 631 -27.47 -16.76 -1.55
N THR A 632 -28.33 -15.94 -0.96
CA THR A 632 -29.41 -16.38 -0.08
C THR A 632 -30.64 -15.52 -0.29
N VAL A 633 -31.81 -16.14 -0.13
CA VAL A 633 -33.12 -15.48 -0.15
C VAL A 633 -33.93 -16.14 0.95
N GLN A 634 -34.19 -15.41 2.04
CA GLN A 634 -34.94 -15.91 3.18
C GLN A 634 -35.73 -14.78 3.83
N ARG A 635 -37.06 -14.95 3.93
CA ARG A 635 -37.95 -14.04 4.68
C ARG A 635 -37.77 -12.56 4.30
N GLY A 636 -37.71 -12.28 3.00
CA GLY A 636 -37.53 -10.94 2.46
C GLY A 636 -36.11 -10.36 2.55
N VAL A 637 -35.14 -11.08 3.14
CA VAL A 637 -33.72 -10.70 3.11
C VAL A 637 -33.02 -11.45 1.99
N VAL A 638 -32.32 -10.71 1.14
CA VAL A 638 -31.58 -11.24 0.00
C VAL A 638 -30.12 -10.89 0.11
N THR A 639 -29.25 -11.89 0.22
CA THR A 639 -27.82 -11.68 0.00
C THR A 639 -27.52 -12.02 -1.46
N ALA A 640 -26.93 -11.06 -2.17
CA ALA A 640 -26.54 -11.19 -3.56
C ALA A 640 -25.04 -10.96 -3.70
N GLU A 641 -24.40 -11.78 -4.53
CA GLU A 641 -23.11 -11.48 -5.11
C GLU A 641 -23.36 -10.50 -6.25
N MET A 642 -22.97 -9.26 -6.01
CA MET A 642 -22.97 -8.22 -7.02
C MET A 642 -21.61 -8.14 -7.69
N GLN A 643 -21.63 -7.74 -8.95
CA GLN A 643 -20.47 -7.25 -9.66
C GLN A 643 -20.61 -5.74 -9.79
N HIS A 644 -19.71 -5.02 -9.14
CA HIS A 644 -19.53 -3.62 -9.44
C HIS A 644 -18.69 -3.55 -10.71
N ARG A 645 -19.30 -3.06 -11.79
CA ARG A 645 -18.76 -3.05 -13.14
C ARG A 645 -18.42 -1.61 -13.50
N ARG A 646 -17.21 -1.41 -14.02
CA ARG A 646 -16.72 -0.15 -14.54
C ARG A 646 -16.42 -0.33 -16.00
N GLU A 647 -16.97 0.53 -16.83
CA GLU A 647 -16.70 0.56 -18.26
C GLU A 647 -16.00 1.88 -18.60
N THR A 648 -14.82 1.78 -19.18
CA THR A 648 -14.09 2.92 -19.74
C THR A 648 -14.14 2.82 -21.26
N THR A 649 -14.77 3.81 -21.89
CA THR A 649 -14.86 3.91 -23.36
C THR A 649 -13.84 4.92 -23.88
N PHE A 650 -13.12 4.53 -24.92
CA PHE A 650 -12.16 5.34 -25.65
C PHE A 650 -12.65 5.52 -27.08
N LYS A 651 -12.98 6.76 -27.45
CA LYS A 651 -13.26 7.12 -28.84
C LYS A 651 -12.00 7.74 -29.44
N ILE A 652 -11.35 6.97 -30.30
CA ILE A 652 -10.01 7.23 -30.81
C ILE A 652 -10.14 7.69 -32.27
N THR A 653 -9.71 8.91 -32.56
CA THR A 653 -9.79 9.50 -33.90
C THR A 653 -8.39 9.70 -34.46
N SER A 654 -8.11 9.05 -35.59
CA SER A 654 -6.87 9.24 -36.34
C SER A 654 -7.04 10.35 -37.38
N ARG A 655 -6.12 11.32 -37.38
CA ARG A 655 -5.98 12.33 -38.45
C ARG A 655 -4.83 12.01 -39.41
N LEU A 656 -4.22 10.83 -39.27
CA LEU A 656 -3.12 10.36 -40.11
C LEU A 656 -3.64 9.82 -41.45
N ALA A 657 -2.82 9.97 -42.49
CA ALA A 657 -3.06 9.41 -43.82
C ALA A 657 -2.62 7.93 -43.95
N ALA A 658 -1.91 7.39 -42.97
CA ALA A 658 -1.42 6.02 -42.95
C ALA A 658 -2.04 5.21 -41.79
N PRO A 659 -2.24 3.89 -41.95
CA PRO A 659 -2.71 3.03 -40.86
C PRO A 659 -1.69 3.05 -39.72
N THR A 660 -2.18 3.07 -38.49
CA THR A 660 -1.34 3.29 -37.31
C THR A 660 -1.79 2.45 -36.13
N LYS A 661 -0.83 1.96 -35.35
CA LYS A 661 -1.08 1.26 -34.09
C LYS A 661 -1.05 2.24 -32.92
N VAL A 662 -2.08 2.19 -32.08
CA VAL A 662 -2.21 2.97 -30.85
C VAL A 662 -2.28 1.99 -29.68
N TYR A 663 -1.40 2.17 -28.70
CA TYR A 663 -1.42 1.46 -27.44
C TYR A 663 -2.15 2.31 -26.39
N LEU A 664 -3.22 1.77 -25.81
CA LEU A 664 -3.93 2.41 -24.71
C LEU A 664 -3.37 1.89 -23.38
N ARG A 665 -2.74 2.75 -22.59
CA ARG A 665 -2.32 2.41 -21.23
C ARG A 665 -3.51 2.51 -20.30
N HIS A 666 -3.83 1.39 -19.66
CA HIS A 666 -4.92 1.27 -18.70
C HIS A 666 -4.42 0.49 -17.48
N ARG A 667 -4.71 0.99 -16.28
CA ARG A 667 -4.32 0.35 -15.03
C ARG A 667 -5.48 -0.47 -14.49
N LEU A 668 -5.24 -1.77 -14.25
CA LEU A 668 -6.19 -2.63 -13.56
C LEU A 668 -5.94 -2.53 -12.05
N GLU A 669 -6.93 -2.04 -11.31
CA GLU A 669 -6.85 -1.91 -9.86
C GLU A 669 -6.89 -3.28 -9.16
N SER A 670 -6.25 -3.38 -7.99
CA SER A 670 -6.28 -4.61 -7.19
C SER A 670 -7.72 -4.99 -6.82
N GLY A 671 -8.08 -6.25 -7.02
CA GLY A 671 -9.43 -6.77 -6.76
C GLY A 671 -10.41 -6.62 -7.93
N TRP A 672 -10.02 -5.93 -9.01
CA TRP A 672 -10.77 -5.87 -10.26
C TRP A 672 -10.26 -6.90 -11.26
N SER A 673 -11.15 -7.40 -12.11
CA SER A 673 -10.83 -8.30 -13.22
C SER A 673 -11.40 -7.76 -14.53
N LEU A 674 -10.69 -7.98 -15.62
CA LEU A 674 -11.17 -7.65 -16.97
C LEU A 674 -12.33 -8.58 -17.35
N VAL A 675 -13.46 -8.00 -17.71
CA VAL A 675 -14.67 -8.71 -18.16
C VAL A 675 -14.76 -8.69 -19.68
N ASP A 676 -14.54 -7.52 -20.28
CA ASP A 676 -14.56 -7.33 -21.73
C ASP A 676 -13.53 -6.26 -22.10
N ALA A 677 -12.61 -6.57 -23.00
CA ALA A 677 -11.52 -5.68 -23.40
C ALA A 677 -10.91 -6.20 -24.71
N PRO A 678 -10.12 -5.39 -25.45
CA PRO A 678 -9.36 -5.88 -26.58
C PRO A 678 -8.49 -7.09 -26.19
N SER A 679 -8.55 -8.15 -26.99
CA SER A 679 -7.86 -9.42 -26.71
C SER A 679 -6.34 -9.32 -26.80
N THR A 680 -5.83 -8.33 -27.54
CA THR A 680 -4.38 -8.11 -27.73
C THR A 680 -3.90 -7.00 -26.80
N PHE A 681 -3.15 -7.38 -25.76
CA PHE A 681 -2.50 -6.44 -24.86
C PHE A 681 -1.19 -7.00 -24.32
N THR A 682 -0.33 -6.11 -23.82
CA THR A 682 0.90 -6.47 -23.11
C THR A 682 0.85 -5.90 -21.71
N LYS A 683 1.25 -6.68 -20.70
CA LYS A 683 1.38 -6.20 -19.32
C LYS A 683 2.68 -5.44 -19.15
N VAL A 684 2.61 -4.26 -18.53
CA VAL A 684 3.76 -3.39 -18.21
C VAL A 684 3.55 -2.86 -16.79
N GLY A 685 4.27 -3.45 -15.83
CA GLY A 685 4.02 -3.21 -14.39
C GLY A 685 2.57 -3.52 -14.01
N ASP A 686 1.93 -2.60 -13.28
CA ASP A 686 0.52 -2.67 -12.88
C ASP A 686 -0.48 -2.33 -14.01
N SER A 687 0.02 -1.99 -15.21
CA SER A 687 -0.81 -1.53 -16.33
C SER A 687 -0.82 -2.52 -17.49
N GLN A 688 -1.85 -2.42 -18.32
CA GLN A 688 -1.95 -3.09 -19.60
C GLN A 688 -1.86 -2.07 -20.73
N LEU A 689 -1.13 -2.41 -21.79
CA LEU A 689 -1.09 -1.69 -23.05
C LEU A 689 -1.96 -2.43 -24.07
N PHE A 690 -3.19 -1.96 -24.29
CA PHE A 690 -4.11 -2.55 -25.26
C PHE A 690 -3.80 -2.05 -26.68
N GLU A 691 -3.61 -2.98 -27.62
CA GLU A 691 -3.28 -2.65 -29.02
C GLU A 691 -4.55 -2.36 -29.83
N VAL A 692 -4.59 -1.19 -30.46
CA VAL A 692 -5.67 -0.76 -31.35
C VAL A 692 -5.08 -0.37 -32.71
N VAL A 693 -5.56 -1.01 -33.78
CA VAL A 693 -5.13 -0.70 -35.16
C VAL A 693 -6.15 0.25 -35.78
N LEU A 694 -5.72 1.48 -36.09
CA LEU A 694 -6.55 2.49 -36.73
C LEU A 694 -6.27 2.57 -38.22
N ALA A 695 -7.34 2.64 -39.02
CA ALA A 695 -7.25 3.00 -40.42
C ALA A 695 -7.00 4.52 -40.60
N PRO A 696 -6.50 4.95 -41.77
CA PRO A 696 -6.32 6.38 -42.08
C PRO A 696 -7.61 7.18 -41.91
N GLY A 697 -7.55 8.32 -41.20
CA GLY A 697 -8.68 9.24 -41.08
C GLY A 697 -9.92 8.72 -40.34
N THR A 698 -9.88 7.55 -39.71
CA THR A 698 -11.06 6.93 -39.08
C THR A 698 -11.16 7.20 -37.58
N THR A 699 -12.39 7.14 -37.07
CA THR A 699 -12.69 7.05 -35.64
C THR A 699 -13.08 5.62 -35.27
N GLN A 700 -12.47 5.08 -34.22
CA GLN A 700 -12.80 3.77 -33.66
C GLN A 700 -13.12 3.91 -32.17
N THR A 701 -14.13 3.20 -31.70
CA THR A 701 -14.50 3.13 -30.29
C THR A 701 -14.03 1.82 -29.70
N VAL A 702 -13.38 1.89 -28.53
CA VAL A 702 -12.89 0.74 -27.78
C VAL A 702 -13.41 0.85 -26.35
N ALA A 703 -14.00 -0.22 -25.82
CA ALA A 703 -14.42 -0.31 -24.43
C ALA A 703 -13.50 -1.24 -23.65
N ILE A 704 -13.18 -0.85 -22.41
CA ILE A 704 -12.52 -1.71 -21.43
C ILE A 704 -13.47 -1.79 -20.23
N VAL A 705 -13.93 -2.99 -19.96
CA VAL A 705 -14.87 -3.34 -18.92
C VAL A 705 -14.14 -4.18 -17.88
N GLU A 706 -14.22 -3.73 -16.65
CA GLU A 706 -13.69 -4.41 -15.49
C GLU A 706 -14.78 -4.57 -14.43
N ALA A 707 -14.69 -5.62 -13.63
CA ALA A 707 -15.61 -5.85 -12.53
C ALA A 707 -14.89 -6.33 -11.28
N ARG A 708 -15.47 -6.01 -10.12
CA ARG A 708 -15.08 -6.60 -8.84
C ARG A 708 -16.29 -7.24 -8.17
N PRO A 709 -16.15 -8.46 -7.62
CA PRO A 709 -17.22 -9.08 -6.85
C PRO A 709 -17.39 -8.35 -5.52
N MET A 710 -18.63 -8.22 -5.08
CA MET A 710 -18.99 -7.75 -3.75
C MET A 710 -20.24 -8.47 -3.26
N GLU A 711 -20.29 -8.85 -2.00
CA GLU A 711 -21.51 -9.35 -1.38
C GLU A 711 -22.28 -8.19 -0.76
N ARG A 712 -23.58 -8.10 -1.06
CA ARG A 712 -24.49 -7.15 -0.40
C ARG A 712 -25.76 -7.85 0.04
N THR A 713 -26.25 -7.46 1.21
CA THR A 713 -27.54 -7.89 1.74
C THR A 713 -28.57 -6.77 1.56
N PHE A 714 -29.70 -7.13 0.98
CA PHE A 714 -30.82 -6.25 0.68
C PHE A 714 -32.09 -6.72 1.37
N ASP A 715 -33.00 -5.78 1.57
CA ASP A 715 -34.36 -6.02 2.03
C ASP A 715 -35.31 -5.85 0.84
N LEU A 716 -35.97 -6.95 0.43
CA LEU A 716 -36.90 -6.98 -0.70
C LEU A 716 -38.18 -6.18 -0.46
N SER A 717 -38.45 -5.74 0.76
CA SER A 717 -39.57 -4.82 1.01
C SER A 717 -39.32 -3.41 0.45
N LYS A 718 -38.06 -3.07 0.16
CA LYS A 718 -37.68 -1.74 -0.33
C LYS A 718 -37.94 -1.62 -1.84
N PRO A 719 -38.65 -0.57 -2.31
CA PRO A 719 -38.95 -0.38 -3.74
C PRO A 719 -37.73 -0.40 -4.67
N THR A 720 -36.62 0.21 -4.24
CA THR A 720 -35.36 0.23 -5.03
C THR A 720 -34.79 -1.17 -5.27
N VAL A 721 -34.94 -2.08 -4.30
CA VAL A 721 -34.44 -3.45 -4.42
C VAL A 721 -35.32 -4.26 -5.36
N LEU A 722 -36.63 -4.03 -5.34
CA LEU A 722 -37.57 -4.64 -6.27
C LEU A 722 -37.28 -4.25 -7.72
N GLY A 723 -36.93 -2.99 -7.99
CA GLY A 723 -36.49 -2.54 -9.32
C GLY A 723 -35.21 -3.26 -9.79
N MET A 724 -34.25 -3.50 -8.90
CA MET A 724 -33.06 -4.31 -9.25
C MET A 724 -33.40 -5.78 -9.52
N MET A 725 -34.38 -6.35 -8.81
CA MET A 725 -34.82 -7.73 -9.05
C MET A 725 -35.54 -7.86 -10.39
N GLN A 726 -36.30 -6.86 -10.81
CA GLN A 726 -36.92 -6.84 -12.14
C GLN A 726 -35.86 -6.97 -13.25
N LEU A 727 -34.77 -6.20 -13.17
CA LEU A 727 -33.66 -6.28 -14.11
C LEU A 727 -32.93 -7.64 -14.06
N PHE A 728 -32.89 -8.28 -12.89
CA PHE A 728 -32.33 -9.63 -12.73
C PHE A 728 -33.21 -10.71 -13.39
N ILE A 729 -34.55 -10.61 -13.28
CA ILE A 729 -35.51 -11.55 -13.89
C ILE A 729 -35.47 -11.49 -15.42
N GLU A 730 -35.22 -10.30 -15.99
CA GLU A 730 -35.09 -10.11 -17.44
C GLU A 730 -33.85 -10.81 -18.03
N GLN A 731 -32.91 -11.25 -17.19
CA GLN A 731 -31.71 -11.99 -17.59
C GLN A 731 -31.85 -13.51 -17.40
N PRO A 732 -31.17 -14.34 -18.20
CA PRO A 732 -31.27 -15.80 -18.14
C PRO A 732 -30.54 -16.44 -16.93
N ASN A 733 -30.33 -15.69 -15.84
CA ASN A 733 -29.45 -16.10 -14.74
C ASN A 733 -30.20 -16.74 -13.54
N GLY A 734 -31.52 -16.58 -13.45
CA GLY A 734 -32.37 -17.14 -12.39
C GLY A 734 -33.00 -18.49 -12.74
N SER A 735 -33.37 -19.30 -11.74
CA SER A 735 -34.17 -20.52 -11.99
C SER A 735 -35.60 -20.15 -12.39
N PRO A 736 -36.30 -20.95 -13.20
CA PRO A 736 -37.69 -20.67 -13.58
C PRO A 736 -38.64 -20.56 -12.38
N GLU A 737 -38.41 -21.38 -11.34
CA GLU A 737 -39.17 -21.37 -10.09
C GLU A 737 -38.97 -20.06 -9.31
N LEU A 738 -37.73 -19.62 -9.13
CA LEU A 738 -37.41 -18.37 -8.44
C LEU A 738 -37.91 -17.14 -9.22
N ASN A 739 -37.74 -17.13 -10.54
CA ASN A 739 -38.23 -16.04 -11.40
C ASN A 739 -39.76 -15.93 -11.32
N ALA A 740 -40.49 -17.05 -11.26
CA ALA A 740 -41.94 -17.05 -11.09
C ALA A 740 -42.36 -16.46 -9.73
N GLN A 741 -41.69 -16.86 -8.65
CA GLN A 741 -41.96 -16.32 -7.30
C GLN A 741 -41.67 -14.81 -7.22
N LEU A 742 -40.52 -14.35 -7.73
CA LEU A 742 -40.16 -12.93 -7.76
C LEU A 742 -41.11 -12.11 -8.64
N THR A 743 -41.56 -12.67 -9.78
CA THR A 743 -42.55 -12.01 -10.64
C THR A 743 -43.89 -11.86 -9.91
N ALA A 744 -44.36 -12.91 -9.23
CA ALA A 744 -45.61 -12.86 -8.46
C ALA A 744 -45.53 -11.86 -7.29
N LEU A 745 -44.35 -11.68 -6.71
CA LEU A 745 -44.09 -10.70 -5.66
C LEU A 745 -44.09 -9.27 -6.19
N LEU A 746 -43.48 -9.03 -7.37
CA LEU A 746 -43.52 -7.73 -8.06
C LEU A 746 -44.94 -7.32 -8.44
N VAL A 747 -45.75 -8.26 -8.93
CA VAL A 747 -47.18 -8.00 -9.25
C VAL A 747 -47.95 -7.53 -8.02
N THR A 748 -47.85 -8.24 -6.89
CA THR A 748 -48.54 -7.83 -5.66
C THR A 748 -48.04 -6.48 -5.14
N HIS A 749 -46.76 -6.15 -5.34
CA HIS A 749 -46.22 -4.83 -4.99
C HIS A 749 -46.82 -3.71 -5.85
N HIS A 750 -46.90 -3.91 -7.17
CA HIS A 750 -47.55 -2.97 -8.07
C HIS A 750 -49.04 -2.79 -7.75
N GLU A 751 -49.76 -3.89 -7.50
CA GLU A 751 -51.16 -3.84 -7.04
C GLU A 751 -51.33 -2.98 -5.78
N ALA A 752 -50.42 -3.13 -4.80
CA ALA A 752 -50.46 -2.32 -3.58
C ALA A 752 -50.15 -0.83 -3.84
N ALA A 753 -49.22 -0.53 -4.75
CA ALA A 753 -48.90 0.84 -5.15
C ALA A 753 -50.10 1.51 -5.83
N ASP A 754 -50.72 0.84 -6.80
CA ASP A 754 -51.91 1.34 -7.51
C ASP A 754 -53.08 1.62 -6.55
N LEU A 755 -53.25 0.79 -5.52
CA LEU A 755 -54.27 0.99 -4.48
C LEU A 755 -53.99 2.22 -3.61
N VAL A 756 -52.72 2.52 -3.31
CA VAL A 756 -52.33 3.74 -2.59
C VAL A 756 -52.66 4.97 -3.42
N ASP A 757 -52.28 5.00 -4.69
CA ASP A 757 -52.56 6.10 -5.61
C ASP A 757 -54.08 6.33 -5.78
N LYS A 758 -54.84 5.24 -5.83
CA LYS A 758 -56.30 5.28 -5.88
C LYS A 758 -56.92 5.86 -4.60
N ILE A 759 -56.39 5.51 -3.42
CA ILE A 759 -56.85 6.08 -2.14
C ILE A 759 -56.57 7.59 -2.10
N GLU A 760 -55.40 8.02 -2.56
CA GLU A 760 -55.04 9.44 -2.64
C GLU A 760 -56.00 10.20 -3.55
N THR A 761 -56.23 9.67 -4.77
CA THR A 761 -57.20 10.23 -5.73
C THR A 761 -58.61 10.33 -5.13
N LEU A 762 -59.09 9.29 -4.44
CA LEU A 762 -60.42 9.30 -3.80
C LEU A 762 -60.51 10.29 -2.63
N ARG A 763 -59.42 10.49 -1.88
CA ARG A 763 -59.35 11.48 -0.78
C ARG A 763 -59.42 12.90 -1.32
N GLU A 764 -58.74 13.19 -2.42
CA GLU A 764 -58.82 14.47 -3.11
C GLU A 764 -60.26 14.75 -3.55
N GLN A 765 -60.89 13.81 -4.25
CA GLN A 765 -62.30 13.91 -4.67
C GLN A 765 -63.25 14.12 -3.49
N LEU A 766 -63.04 13.40 -2.38
CA LEU A 766 -63.82 13.56 -1.16
C LEU A 766 -63.65 14.97 -0.56
N GLY A 767 -62.43 15.52 -0.61
CA GLY A 767 -62.13 16.90 -0.22
C GLY A 767 -62.93 17.91 -1.05
N GLU A 768 -62.93 17.76 -2.38
CA GLU A 768 -63.69 18.62 -3.30
C GLU A 768 -65.21 18.56 -3.04
N TYR A 769 -65.76 17.34 -2.86
CA TYR A 769 -67.19 17.19 -2.57
C TYR A 769 -67.58 17.82 -1.24
N ARG A 770 -66.74 17.71 -0.20
CA ARG A 770 -66.97 18.36 1.10
C ARG A 770 -66.91 19.88 1.00
N ALA A 771 -65.94 20.44 0.28
CA ALA A 771 -65.84 21.87 0.04
C ALA A 771 -67.10 22.40 -0.68
N ARG A 772 -67.50 21.72 -1.76
CA ARG A 772 -68.70 22.08 -2.54
C ARG A 772 -69.99 21.94 -1.74
N SER A 773 -70.08 20.96 -0.85
CA SER A 773 -71.20 20.82 0.10
C SER A 773 -71.27 22.01 1.05
N GLY A 774 -70.13 22.45 1.60
CA GLY A 774 -70.03 23.64 2.43
C GLY A 774 -70.48 24.92 1.71
N GLU A 775 -70.05 25.12 0.46
CA GLU A 775 -70.48 26.23 -0.39
C GLU A 775 -72.00 26.22 -0.65
N LEU A 776 -72.56 25.07 -1.01
CA LEU A 776 -74.00 24.92 -1.23
C LEU A 776 -74.79 25.18 0.04
N HIS A 777 -74.30 24.73 1.20
CA HIS A 777 -74.92 25.00 2.50
C HIS A 777 -74.95 26.50 2.79
N ALA A 778 -73.84 27.22 2.55
CA ALA A 778 -73.77 28.67 2.70
C ALA A 778 -74.72 29.41 1.74
N GLN A 779 -74.82 28.98 0.48
CA GLN A 779 -75.75 29.53 -0.51
C GLN A 779 -77.23 29.32 -0.11
N ILE A 780 -77.58 28.14 0.42
CA ILE A 780 -78.93 27.85 0.91
C ILE A 780 -79.29 28.73 2.12
N VAL A 781 -78.34 28.94 3.05
CA VAL A 781 -78.55 29.80 4.23
C VAL A 781 -78.77 31.25 3.82
N THR A 782 -77.97 31.77 2.88
CA THR A 782 -78.08 33.14 2.38
C THR A 782 -79.37 33.38 1.60
N LEU A 783 -79.81 32.41 0.78
CA LEU A 783 -81.06 32.50 0.01
C LEU A 783 -82.33 32.49 0.86
N LYS A 784 -82.27 32.01 2.11
CA LYS A 784 -83.40 32.04 3.05
C LYS A 784 -83.90 33.46 3.36
N ALA A 785 -83.06 34.48 3.15
CA ALA A 785 -83.40 35.89 3.34
C ALA A 785 -84.06 36.56 2.11
N VAL A 786 -84.13 35.88 0.96
CA VAL A 786 -84.61 36.45 -0.31
C VAL A 786 -86.06 36.02 -0.58
N LYS A 787 -87.00 36.97 -0.61
CA LYS A 787 -88.45 36.71 -0.75
C LYS A 787 -88.88 36.01 -2.04
N SER A 788 -88.08 36.06 -3.11
CA SER A 788 -88.36 35.45 -4.42
C SER A 788 -87.55 34.17 -4.74
N GLY A 789 -86.75 33.66 -3.78
CA GLY A 789 -85.77 32.59 -4.03
C GLY A 789 -86.27 31.14 -3.98
N GLY A 790 -87.59 30.91 -3.93
CA GLY A 790 -88.18 29.61 -3.62
C GLY A 790 -87.79 28.46 -4.57
N THR A 791 -87.75 28.73 -5.89
CA THR A 791 -87.39 27.73 -6.92
C THR A 791 -85.90 27.37 -6.89
N LEU A 792 -85.03 28.36 -6.72
CA LEU A 792 -83.57 28.17 -6.61
C LEU A 792 -83.20 27.39 -5.34
N MET A 793 -83.89 27.66 -4.22
CA MET A 793 -83.74 26.91 -2.97
C MET A 793 -84.02 25.40 -3.13
N VAL A 794 -85.04 25.03 -3.91
CA VAL A 794 -85.37 23.63 -4.19
C VAL A 794 -84.26 22.98 -5.03
N ALA A 795 -83.76 23.66 -6.06
CA ALA A 795 -82.68 23.17 -6.91
C ALA A 795 -81.35 22.98 -6.12
N LEU A 796 -80.98 23.94 -5.27
CA LEU A 796 -79.77 23.84 -4.44
C LEU A 796 -79.87 22.72 -3.39
N ARG A 797 -81.04 22.51 -2.78
CA ARG A 797 -81.26 21.38 -1.87
C ARG A 797 -81.14 20.03 -2.58
N ALA A 798 -81.68 19.91 -3.79
CA ALA A 798 -81.52 18.71 -4.60
C ALA A 798 -80.03 18.43 -4.90
N LYS A 799 -79.28 19.46 -5.28
CA LYS A 799 -77.84 19.36 -5.55
C LYS A 799 -77.01 19.07 -4.30
N LEU A 800 -77.39 19.62 -3.15
CA LEU A 800 -76.78 19.27 -1.85
C LEU A 800 -77.01 17.79 -1.52
N GLY A 801 -78.20 17.26 -1.79
CA GLY A 801 -78.51 15.84 -1.66
C GLY A 801 -77.61 14.96 -2.54
N GLU A 802 -77.46 15.31 -3.82
CA GLU A 802 -76.58 14.61 -4.76
C GLU A 802 -75.11 14.63 -4.30
N ILE A 803 -74.60 15.79 -3.86
CA ILE A 803 -73.22 15.90 -3.36
C ILE A 803 -73.04 15.09 -2.07
N SER A 804 -74.04 15.07 -1.17
CA SER A 804 -74.00 14.25 0.04
C SER A 804 -73.92 12.76 -0.27
N GLU A 805 -74.64 12.29 -1.30
CA GLU A 805 -74.57 10.91 -1.77
C GLU A 805 -73.19 10.59 -2.35
N ARG A 806 -72.59 11.50 -3.12
CA ARG A 806 -71.21 11.35 -3.63
C ARG A 806 -70.17 11.30 -2.51
N VAL A 807 -70.32 12.11 -1.45
CA VAL A 807 -69.47 12.06 -0.24
C VAL A 807 -69.56 10.69 0.43
N GLN A 808 -70.78 10.16 0.59
CA GLN A 808 -70.98 8.84 1.19
C GLN A 808 -70.36 7.73 0.33
N LYS A 809 -70.60 7.75 -0.99
CA LYS A 809 -70.04 6.78 -1.93
C LYS A 809 -68.51 6.82 -1.98
N ALA A 810 -67.91 8.01 -2.00
CA ALA A 810 -66.46 8.17 -1.97
C ALA A 810 -65.87 7.68 -0.63
N THR A 811 -66.57 7.92 0.49
CA THR A 811 -66.14 7.43 1.81
C THR A 811 -66.12 5.90 1.85
N LEU A 812 -67.19 5.23 1.37
CA LEU A 812 -67.24 3.77 1.26
C LEU A 812 -66.14 3.24 0.34
N ALA A 813 -65.96 3.84 -0.84
CA ALA A 813 -64.92 3.43 -1.78
C ALA A 813 -63.49 3.55 -1.21
N ILE A 814 -63.22 4.55 -0.37
CA ILE A 814 -61.94 4.67 0.35
C ILE A 814 -61.75 3.50 1.31
N VAL A 815 -62.77 3.17 2.11
CA VAL A 815 -62.71 2.05 3.07
C VAL A 815 -62.51 0.72 2.34
N ASP A 816 -63.27 0.46 1.28
CA ASP A 816 -63.14 -0.75 0.46
C ASP A 816 -61.73 -0.86 -0.16
N THR A 817 -61.19 0.25 -0.67
CA THR A 817 -59.84 0.28 -1.26
C THR A 817 -58.76 0.12 -0.18
N GLN A 818 -58.98 0.63 1.04
CA GLN A 818 -58.08 0.41 2.18
C GLN A 818 -58.06 -1.05 2.63
N GLU A 819 -59.21 -1.73 2.61
CA GLU A 819 -59.30 -3.18 2.87
C GLU A 819 -58.52 -3.97 1.82
N GLN A 820 -58.70 -3.65 0.54
CA GLN A 820 -57.93 -4.24 -0.56
C GLN A 820 -56.42 -4.02 -0.39
N LEU A 821 -56.00 -2.82 0.01
CA LEU A 821 -54.58 -2.53 0.29
C LEU A 821 -54.05 -3.37 1.45
N MET A 822 -54.85 -3.56 2.50
CA MET A 822 -54.46 -4.40 3.64
C MET A 822 -54.29 -5.86 3.21
N LEU A 823 -55.21 -6.39 2.40
CA LEU A 823 -55.12 -7.74 1.84
C LEU A 823 -53.88 -7.90 0.93
N ALA A 824 -53.61 -6.92 0.06
CA ALA A 824 -52.42 -6.92 -0.80
C ALA A 824 -51.13 -6.90 0.03
N ARG A 825 -51.08 -6.10 1.10
CA ARG A 825 -49.93 -6.06 2.04
C ARG A 825 -49.73 -7.40 2.75
N VAL A 826 -50.79 -8.04 3.23
CA VAL A 826 -50.71 -9.36 3.87
C VAL A 826 -50.22 -10.41 2.87
N LYS A 827 -50.77 -10.40 1.64
CA LYS A 827 -50.33 -11.28 0.55
C LYS A 827 -48.85 -11.08 0.23
N PHE A 828 -48.39 -9.83 0.14
CA PHE A 828 -46.98 -9.50 -0.10
C PHE A 828 -46.07 -10.00 1.03
N GLN A 829 -46.47 -9.83 2.30
CA GLN A 829 -45.71 -10.34 3.45
C GLN A 829 -45.64 -11.87 3.47
N ASN A 830 -46.73 -12.56 3.12
CA ASN A 830 -46.73 -14.02 2.99
C ASN A 830 -45.80 -14.49 1.86
N GLN A 831 -45.86 -13.85 0.69
CA GLN A 831 -44.96 -14.13 -0.43
C GLN A 831 -43.48 -13.91 -0.07
N LEU A 832 -43.17 -12.85 0.69
CA LEU A 832 -41.81 -12.62 1.22
C LEU A 832 -41.38 -13.71 2.21
N ALA A 833 -42.30 -14.20 3.05
CA ALA A 833 -42.02 -15.22 4.05
C ALA A 833 -41.78 -16.61 3.44
N GLU A 834 -42.47 -16.92 2.34
CA GLU A 834 -42.37 -18.18 1.59
C GLU A 834 -41.19 -18.21 0.61
N LEU A 835 -40.53 -17.07 0.38
CA LEU A 835 -39.41 -16.94 -0.56
C LEU A 835 -38.15 -17.65 -0.01
N HIS A 836 -37.71 -18.72 -0.69
CA HIS A 836 -36.56 -19.53 -0.29
C HIS A 836 -35.63 -19.87 -1.46
N LEU A 837 -34.31 -19.82 -1.22
CA LEU A 837 -33.28 -20.06 -2.24
C LEU A 837 -33.12 -21.54 -2.68
N GLU A 838 -33.68 -22.51 -1.97
CA GLU A 838 -33.55 -23.93 -2.36
C GLU A 838 -34.07 -24.19 -3.80
N ASP A 839 -35.01 -23.36 -4.26
CA ASP A 839 -35.59 -23.38 -5.62
C ASP A 839 -34.64 -22.84 -6.71
N ALA A 840 -33.53 -22.18 -6.34
CA ALA A 840 -32.49 -21.70 -7.26
C ALA A 840 -31.45 -22.76 -7.63
N THR A 841 -31.28 -23.79 -6.79
CA THR A 841 -30.23 -24.81 -6.94
C THR A 841 -30.68 -26.08 -7.65
N LYS A 842 -31.99 -26.28 -7.84
CA LYS A 842 -32.57 -27.47 -8.48
C LYS A 842 -32.14 -27.65 -9.94
N THR A 843 -31.91 -26.58 -10.69
CA THR A 843 -31.45 -26.62 -12.10
C THR A 843 -29.97 -27.03 -12.24
N GLY A 844 -29.11 -26.70 -11.26
CA GLY A 844 -27.67 -27.04 -11.32
C GLY A 844 -27.35 -28.54 -11.21
N ARG A 845 -28.26 -29.34 -10.62
CA ARG A 845 -28.09 -30.79 -10.50
C ARG A 845 -28.42 -31.54 -11.80
N ALA A 846 -29.37 -31.04 -12.58
CA ALA A 846 -29.77 -31.66 -13.85
C ALA A 846 -28.72 -31.45 -14.96
N GLU A 847 -28.02 -30.31 -14.95
CA GLU A 847 -27.01 -30.00 -15.97
C GLU A 847 -25.66 -30.72 -15.74
N ARG A 848 -25.30 -30.97 -14.48
CA ARG A 848 -24.16 -31.86 -14.11
C ARG A 848 -24.40 -33.32 -14.44
N ALA A 849 -25.66 -33.77 -14.49
CA ALA A 849 -26.02 -35.14 -14.88
C ALA A 849 -26.05 -35.33 -16.41
N ARG A 850 -26.14 -34.26 -17.21
CA ARG A 850 -26.05 -34.30 -18.68
C ARG A 850 -24.64 -34.12 -19.24
N ARG A 851 -23.68 -33.67 -18.41
CA ARG A 851 -22.25 -33.53 -18.77
C ARG A 851 -21.34 -34.60 -18.14
N ARG A 852 -21.91 -35.68 -17.62
CA ARG A 852 -21.17 -36.87 -17.20
C ARG A 852 -21.46 -38.05 -18.10
#